data_AF-A0A960VXN1-F1
#
_entry.id   AF-A0A960VXN1-F1
#
_cell.length_a   1.000
_cell.length_b   1.000
_cell.length_c   1.000
_cell.angle_alpha   90.00
_cell.angle_beta   90.00
_cell.angle_gamma   90.00
#
_symmetry.space_group_name_H-M   'P 1'
#
loop_
_entity.id
_entity.type
_entity.pdbx_description
1 polymer ?
#
loop_
_entity_poly.entity_id
_entity_poly.type
_entity_poly.pdbx_seq_one_letter_code
_entity_poly.pdbx_strand_id
1 'polypeptide(L)'
;MKKFISCIIGFLLLTLPSCNLKFTPKIQPIAKNGILDLRNWDFHQNGLIQLKGEWEFYWEKFYLETDFQRENIQKNYFINIPSTWNGMKVGNTILKGDGFATIHLKVLLNKSVSPETILSVRTNLQMTACEIYANGIKLPGSGIVGKSPAEHKPDTLPTVGFVITPKDHILSIILHISNFNHRKGGVFHPIYLGTAYDIFELMKKKDADIFLMGILFIIIFYHIGLFVIRQKDLTPLLFALFCLDIFLRTASTDDKLITIIFPGIPYKIYAAIEYITFFLSAPLGIHFLHKIFPKEIHFKIVKVFYIISFGFCLFPLTTPINIYSHTVNIYLVIFIFSIVIGFVFNILAIIRNRDYSHILFFGFLSVIVTSVNDILNTTEVLNTGYIAHYGLAVMVFSQSIVLSIKFSRAFSEVEILSEELHKNKITLENKVEQRTEELKKAKEKAEKANQLKDKFISLISHDLKSPIIGVCNLLDIVTENRFQNKEDKTKAIEYIKDSKSILMDSLRMLENLLNINRLQTGKYKLIYKQTNIYQLVNVVFSKIFGQSNTKNISLINNVTKEFCLIVDSDLFEQVILNLVSNAIKFSRQDGSVTISYFEDSENHTIVVQDNGVGIDERDIPNLFSTEIKTSRIGTSGEKGTGLGLPFCKDIIETHNGKIEVKSKIDEGSSFYIKIPKTNFIVLMAEDNQDSADKIKNILQSEKILVIHSQNGEDAIYSLFNILPNLIVTDMNMPIMNGMEFIQELKKNPEWSIIPIIAMSLDLEKNDLNPDKLYQLGVNEFIKKPISKEELLKSVFIYLKDIKKGTQ
;
A
#
# COMPACT_ATOMS: atom_id res chain seq x y z
N MET A 1 -20.75 18.14 -10.56
CA MET A 1 -20.92 19.56 -10.95
C MET A 1 -22.39 19.99 -11.03
N LYS A 2 -23.24 19.39 -11.89
CA LYS A 2 -24.69 19.73 -11.97
C LYS A 2 -25.44 19.64 -10.62
N LYS A 3 -25.27 18.55 -9.87
CA LYS A 3 -25.88 18.40 -8.52
C LYS A 3 -25.40 19.46 -7.52
N PHE A 4 -24.16 19.92 -7.63
CA PHE A 4 -23.57 20.94 -6.75
C PHE A 4 -24.09 22.34 -7.07
N ILE A 5 -24.19 22.68 -8.36
CA ILE A 5 -24.83 23.91 -8.81
C ILE A 5 -26.30 23.92 -8.35
N SER A 6 -27.02 22.79 -8.42
CA SER A 6 -28.36 22.67 -7.84
C SER A 6 -28.40 22.86 -6.32
N CYS A 7 -27.42 22.36 -5.55
CA CYS A 7 -27.38 22.60 -4.10
C CYS A 7 -27.06 24.05 -3.74
N ILE A 8 -26.14 24.72 -4.46
CA ILE A 8 -25.86 26.15 -4.28
C ILE A 8 -27.08 26.98 -4.68
N ILE A 9 -27.70 26.67 -5.82
CA ILE A 9 -28.93 27.35 -6.27
C ILE A 9 -30.05 27.09 -5.25
N GLY A 10 -30.17 25.88 -4.70
CA GLY A 10 -31.12 25.56 -3.64
C GLY A 10 -30.85 26.36 -2.34
N PHE A 11 -29.59 26.49 -1.92
CA PHE A 11 -29.21 27.31 -0.77
C PHE A 11 -29.46 28.80 -1.01
N LEU A 12 -29.07 29.31 -2.19
CA LEU A 12 -29.37 30.69 -2.62
C LEU A 12 -30.89 30.92 -2.63
N LEU A 13 -31.68 30.01 -3.21
CA LEU A 13 -33.15 30.07 -3.24
C LEU A 13 -33.80 29.97 -1.85
N LEU A 14 -33.13 29.36 -0.86
CA LEU A 14 -33.57 29.35 0.55
C LEU A 14 -33.22 30.66 1.29
N THR A 15 -32.18 31.38 0.86
CA THR A 15 -31.77 32.67 1.44
C THR A 15 -32.39 33.89 0.74
N LEU A 16 -32.78 33.75 -0.52
CA LEU A 16 -33.44 34.78 -1.34
C LEU A 16 -34.93 35.07 -1.00
N PRO A 17 -35.73 34.25 -0.29
CA PRO A 17 -37.15 34.57 -0.03
C PRO A 17 -37.33 35.79 0.88
N SER A 18 -36.27 36.26 1.55
CA SER A 18 -36.28 37.51 2.32
C SER A 18 -36.19 38.76 1.44
N CYS A 19 -36.00 38.62 0.12
CA CYS A 19 -35.96 39.72 -0.85
C CYS A 19 -37.35 40.13 -1.38
N ASN A 20 -38.42 39.99 -0.58
CA ASN A 20 -39.68 40.68 -0.86
C ASN A 20 -39.57 42.17 -0.51
N LEU A 21 -38.68 42.87 -1.21
CA LEU A 21 -38.61 44.31 -1.22
C LEU A 21 -39.80 44.83 -2.05
N LYS A 22 -40.94 45.09 -1.39
CA LYS A 22 -41.85 46.14 -1.86
C LYS A 22 -41.16 47.50 -1.67
N PHE A 23 -40.10 47.76 -2.44
CA PHE A 23 -39.55 49.09 -2.64
C PHE A 23 -39.78 49.44 -4.11
N THR A 24 -40.99 49.83 -4.44
CA THR A 24 -41.19 50.67 -5.63
C THR A 24 -40.58 52.03 -5.30
N PRO A 25 -39.52 52.50 -6.00
CA PRO A 25 -38.97 53.82 -5.74
C PRO A 25 -39.96 54.84 -6.31
N LYS A 26 -40.94 55.26 -5.51
CA LYS A 26 -41.57 56.56 -5.76
C LYS A 26 -40.50 57.63 -5.53
N ILE A 27 -40.44 58.61 -6.42
CA ILE A 27 -39.54 59.76 -6.29
C ILE A 27 -39.81 60.42 -4.95
N GLN A 28 -38.84 60.30 -4.04
CA GLN A 28 -38.97 60.75 -2.68
C GLN A 28 -38.73 62.27 -2.61
N PRO A 29 -39.52 63.05 -1.83
CA PRO A 29 -39.21 64.44 -1.54
C PRO A 29 -37.82 64.58 -0.90
N ILE A 30 -37.11 65.66 -1.26
CA ILE A 30 -35.77 66.01 -0.77
C ILE A 30 -35.87 67.38 -0.10
N ALA A 31 -35.19 67.55 1.03
CA ALA A 31 -35.12 68.82 1.73
C ALA A 31 -34.40 69.88 0.88
N LYS A 32 -34.95 71.09 0.83
CA LYS A 32 -34.34 72.25 0.16
C LYS A 32 -34.42 73.44 1.09
N ASN A 33 -33.31 74.18 1.22
CA ASN A 33 -33.24 75.35 2.11
C ASN A 33 -33.73 75.06 3.55
N GLY A 34 -33.45 73.88 4.10
CA GLY A 34 -33.85 73.52 5.47
C GLY A 34 -35.32 73.12 5.65
N ILE A 35 -36.07 72.95 4.57
CA ILE A 35 -37.48 72.54 4.61
C ILE A 35 -37.68 71.25 3.79
N LEU A 36 -38.32 70.25 4.39
CA LEU A 36 -38.77 69.04 3.74
C LEU A 36 -40.31 69.03 3.68
N ASP A 37 -40.88 69.10 2.47
CA ASP A 37 -42.32 69.13 2.28
C ASP A 37 -42.89 67.72 2.07
N LEU A 38 -43.58 67.21 3.10
CA LEU A 38 -44.23 65.90 3.11
C LEU A 38 -45.76 66.00 3.09
N ARG A 39 -46.32 67.15 2.72
CA ARG A 39 -47.78 67.35 2.71
C ARG A 39 -48.53 66.40 1.76
N ASN A 40 -47.84 65.87 0.75
CA ASN A 40 -48.37 64.88 -0.20
C ASN A 40 -47.88 63.44 0.08
N TRP A 41 -47.15 63.22 1.17
CA TRP A 41 -46.66 61.89 1.56
C TRP A 41 -47.66 61.21 2.48
N ASP A 42 -48.02 59.97 2.17
CA ASP A 42 -48.85 59.13 3.04
C ASP A 42 -47.98 57.98 3.55
N PHE A 43 -47.71 57.95 4.86
CA PHE A 43 -46.87 56.91 5.46
C PHE A 43 -47.48 55.50 5.33
N HIS A 44 -48.81 55.35 5.31
CA HIS A 44 -49.44 54.02 5.15
C HIS A 44 -49.31 53.49 3.73
N GLN A 45 -49.34 54.36 2.71
CA GLN A 45 -49.25 53.96 1.30
C GLN A 45 -47.82 54.01 0.74
N ASN A 46 -46.98 54.90 1.26
CA ASN A 46 -45.67 55.21 0.71
C ASN A 46 -44.53 54.75 1.64
N GLY A 47 -44.84 54.44 2.90
CA GLY A 47 -43.89 53.89 3.85
C GLY A 47 -42.88 54.91 4.39
N LEU A 48 -41.78 54.38 4.89
CA LEU A 48 -40.65 55.09 5.48
C LEU A 48 -40.03 56.10 4.51
N ILE A 49 -39.61 57.26 5.03
CA ILE A 49 -38.93 58.30 4.26
C ILE A 49 -37.53 58.60 4.81
N GLN A 50 -36.54 58.81 3.92
CA GLN A 50 -35.22 59.31 4.29
C GLN A 50 -35.22 60.82 4.39
N LEU A 51 -34.75 61.40 5.50
CA LEU A 51 -34.67 62.85 5.66
C LEU A 51 -33.44 63.44 4.95
N LYS A 52 -33.37 63.25 3.63
CA LYS A 52 -32.23 63.66 2.80
C LYS A 52 -32.41 65.02 2.15
N GLY A 53 -31.31 65.71 1.85
CA GLY A 53 -31.31 67.03 1.20
C GLY A 53 -30.59 68.11 2.01
N GLU A 54 -30.86 69.37 1.70
CA GLU A 54 -30.21 70.53 2.30
C GLU A 54 -30.85 70.91 3.65
N TRP A 55 -30.08 70.76 4.72
CA TRP A 55 -30.46 71.16 6.07
C TRP A 55 -29.75 72.45 6.49
N GLU A 56 -30.35 73.24 7.38
CA GLU A 56 -29.69 74.40 7.96
C GLU A 56 -28.50 73.96 8.83
N PHE A 57 -27.34 74.60 8.67
CA PHE A 57 -26.09 74.22 9.33
C PHE A 57 -25.50 75.39 10.13
N TYR A 58 -25.23 75.14 11.42
CA TYR A 58 -24.69 76.12 12.36
C TYR A 58 -23.42 75.58 13.03
N TRP A 59 -22.26 76.03 12.54
CA TRP A 59 -20.94 75.61 13.06
C TRP A 59 -20.66 76.17 14.46
N GLU A 60 -20.10 75.34 15.34
CA GLU A 60 -19.66 75.67 16.72
C GLU A 60 -20.73 76.33 17.60
N LYS A 61 -22.00 76.01 17.34
CA LYS A 61 -23.14 76.49 18.12
C LYS A 61 -24.10 75.34 18.41
N PHE A 62 -24.58 75.27 19.64
CA PHE A 62 -25.71 74.42 20.04
C PHE A 62 -26.93 75.30 20.28
N TYR A 63 -27.89 75.26 19.36
CA TYR A 63 -29.15 75.99 19.46
C TYR A 63 -30.28 75.08 19.90
N LEU A 64 -31.14 75.56 20.79
CA LEU A 64 -32.36 74.89 21.22
C LEU A 64 -33.57 75.39 20.42
N GLU A 65 -34.69 74.68 20.49
CA GLU A 65 -35.94 75.06 19.81
C GLU A 65 -36.37 76.50 20.13
N THR A 66 -36.20 76.94 21.38
CA THR A 66 -36.52 78.30 21.83
C THR A 66 -35.67 79.37 21.13
N ASP A 67 -34.46 79.03 20.70
CA ASP A 67 -33.59 79.97 20.00
C ASP A 67 -34.09 80.21 18.58
N PHE A 68 -34.61 79.17 17.91
CA PHE A 68 -35.19 79.27 16.56
C PHE A 68 -36.52 80.03 16.52
N GLN A 69 -37.21 80.14 17.66
CA GLN A 69 -38.43 80.94 17.82
C GLN A 69 -38.13 82.44 18.04
N ARG A 70 -36.91 82.78 18.49
CA ARG A 70 -36.46 84.17 18.60
C ARG A 70 -35.92 84.58 17.22
N GLU A 71 -36.54 85.57 16.57
CA GLU A 71 -36.32 85.96 15.16
C GLU A 71 -34.89 86.45 14.77
N ASN A 72 -33.86 86.23 15.60
CA ASN A 72 -32.52 86.80 15.43
C ASN A 72 -31.40 85.79 15.08
N ILE A 73 -31.73 84.58 14.61
CA ILE A 73 -30.70 83.64 14.14
C ILE A 73 -30.30 83.95 12.69
N GLN A 74 -29.05 84.39 12.50
CA GLN A 74 -28.47 84.58 11.17
C GLN A 74 -28.22 83.22 10.49
N LYS A 75 -29.00 82.91 9.44
CA LYS A 75 -28.88 81.69 8.63
C LYS A 75 -27.68 81.81 7.69
N ASN A 76 -26.63 81.03 7.91
CA ASN A 76 -25.39 81.24 7.15
C ASN A 76 -24.99 80.09 6.23
N TYR A 77 -25.38 78.83 6.48
CA TYR A 77 -24.92 77.70 5.68
C TYR A 77 -25.97 76.58 5.57
N PHE A 78 -25.89 75.80 4.49
CA PHE A 78 -26.64 74.57 4.29
C PHE A 78 -25.69 73.40 4.09
N ILE A 79 -26.05 72.24 4.63
CA ILE A 79 -25.31 70.98 4.42
C ILE A 79 -26.27 69.93 3.84
N ASN A 80 -25.81 69.19 2.84
CA ASN A 80 -26.59 68.09 2.29
C ASN A 80 -26.49 66.88 3.23
N ILE A 81 -27.58 66.28 3.64
CA ILE A 81 -27.59 65.09 4.51
C ILE A 81 -28.14 63.90 3.72
N PRO A 82 -27.53 62.69 3.84
CA PRO A 82 -26.31 62.39 4.60
C PRO A 82 -25.03 62.94 3.93
N SER A 83 -24.14 63.54 4.70
CA SER A 83 -22.77 63.89 4.27
C SER A 83 -21.87 64.23 5.46
N THR A 84 -20.57 64.42 5.19
CA THR A 84 -19.60 64.94 6.16
C THR A 84 -19.38 66.43 5.95
N TRP A 85 -19.17 67.19 7.03
CA TRP A 85 -18.75 68.59 6.90
C TRP A 85 -17.26 68.74 6.55
N ASN A 86 -16.48 67.64 6.52
CA ASN A 86 -15.08 67.65 6.09
C ASN A 86 -14.91 68.33 4.71
N GLY A 87 -14.09 69.36 4.64
CA GLY A 87 -13.84 70.11 3.40
C GLY A 87 -14.85 71.22 3.10
N MET A 88 -15.93 71.36 3.90
CA MET A 88 -16.89 72.46 3.77
C MET A 88 -16.23 73.79 4.15
N LYS A 89 -16.49 74.84 3.38
CA LYS A 89 -15.97 76.18 3.65
C LYS A 89 -17.00 76.98 4.46
N VAL A 90 -16.65 77.34 5.69
CA VAL A 90 -17.44 78.20 6.58
C VAL A 90 -16.62 79.45 6.85
N GLY A 91 -17.09 80.60 6.35
CA GLY A 91 -16.30 81.84 6.31
C GLY A 91 -14.97 81.66 5.57
N ASN A 92 -13.86 81.90 6.26
CA ASN A 92 -12.49 81.69 5.75
C ASN A 92 -11.88 80.34 6.15
N THR A 93 -12.60 79.52 6.92
CA THR A 93 -12.10 78.23 7.42
C THR A 93 -12.63 77.07 6.59
N ILE A 94 -11.75 76.13 6.25
CA ILE A 94 -12.13 74.83 5.69
C ILE A 94 -12.26 73.86 6.86
N LEU A 95 -13.46 73.32 7.06
CA LEU A 95 -13.77 72.46 8.18
C LEU A 95 -13.01 71.12 8.06
N LYS A 96 -12.41 70.70 9.18
CA LYS A 96 -11.84 69.36 9.35
C LYS A 96 -12.92 68.41 9.90
N GLY A 97 -12.54 67.18 10.24
CA GLY A 97 -13.47 66.25 10.88
C GLY A 97 -13.90 66.69 12.28
N ASP A 98 -13.00 67.35 13.01
CA ASP A 98 -13.22 67.70 14.41
C ASP A 98 -14.03 68.99 14.58
N GLY A 99 -14.90 69.01 15.59
CA GLY A 99 -15.73 70.15 15.97
C GLY A 99 -17.14 69.75 16.35
N PHE A 100 -18.03 70.74 16.49
CA PHE A 100 -19.42 70.52 16.84
C PHE A 100 -20.34 71.48 16.08
N ALA A 101 -21.58 71.09 15.85
CA ALA A 101 -22.54 71.87 15.09
C ALA A 101 -23.99 71.56 15.50
N THR A 102 -24.88 72.52 15.22
CA THR A 102 -26.32 72.30 15.14
C THR A 102 -26.74 72.14 13.69
N ILE A 103 -27.53 71.12 13.40
CA ILE A 103 -28.17 70.91 12.10
C ILE A 103 -29.68 70.92 12.31
N HIS A 104 -30.43 71.66 11.51
CA HIS A 104 -31.86 71.86 11.70
C HIS A 104 -32.65 71.65 10.40
N LEU A 105 -33.78 70.95 10.52
CA LEU A 105 -34.73 70.70 9.44
C LEU A 105 -36.16 70.93 9.92
N LYS A 106 -36.95 71.64 9.12
CA LYS A 106 -38.41 71.72 9.28
C LYS A 106 -39.09 70.75 8.32
N VAL A 107 -39.92 69.87 8.84
CA VAL A 107 -40.68 68.88 8.07
C VAL A 107 -42.16 69.27 8.10
N LEU A 108 -42.75 69.50 6.93
CA LEU A 108 -44.17 69.82 6.78
C LEU A 108 -44.96 68.52 6.57
N LEU A 109 -45.72 68.08 7.57
CA LEU A 109 -46.45 66.81 7.52
C LEU A 109 -47.79 66.96 6.79
N ASN A 110 -48.27 65.86 6.23
CA ASN A 110 -49.61 65.77 5.66
C ASN A 110 -50.67 65.94 6.75
N LYS A 111 -51.70 66.75 6.48
CA LYS A 111 -52.83 66.97 7.39
C LYS A 111 -53.65 65.69 7.64
N SER A 112 -53.54 64.69 6.77
CA SER A 112 -54.16 63.38 6.95
C SER A 112 -53.53 62.55 8.07
N VAL A 113 -52.33 62.92 8.56
CA VAL A 113 -51.70 62.25 9.71
C VAL A 113 -52.36 62.79 10.98
N SER A 114 -53.12 61.93 11.69
CA SER A 114 -53.77 62.31 12.95
C SER A 114 -52.74 62.83 13.97
N PRO A 115 -53.07 63.86 14.78
CA PRO A 115 -52.26 64.28 15.92
C PRO A 115 -51.97 63.17 16.95
N GLU A 116 -52.74 62.08 16.93
CA GLU A 116 -52.52 60.90 17.77
C GLU A 116 -51.54 59.88 17.17
N THR A 117 -51.16 60.04 15.90
CA THR A 117 -50.21 59.14 15.24
C THR A 117 -48.81 59.35 15.83
N ILE A 118 -48.22 58.25 16.30
CA ILE A 118 -46.84 58.22 16.78
C ILE A 118 -45.93 58.03 15.57
N LEU A 119 -45.21 59.10 15.22
CA LEU A 119 -44.10 59.03 14.29
C LEU A 119 -42.85 58.60 15.05
N SER A 120 -41.93 57.98 14.34
CA SER A 120 -40.66 57.53 14.88
C SER A 120 -39.53 58.08 14.02
N VAL A 121 -38.49 58.58 14.68
CA VAL A 121 -37.25 59.02 14.05
C VAL A 121 -36.19 57.99 14.40
N ARG A 122 -35.65 57.30 13.40
CA ARG A 122 -34.51 56.40 13.58
C ARG A 122 -33.25 57.04 13.04
N THR A 123 -32.23 57.10 13.87
CA THR A 123 -30.87 57.32 13.40
C THR A 123 -30.18 56.00 13.14
N ASN A 124 -29.40 55.98 12.06
CA ASN A 124 -28.41 54.95 11.85
C ASN A 124 -27.07 55.36 12.46
N LEU A 125 -26.10 54.45 12.41
CA LEU A 125 -24.73 54.57 12.90
C LEU A 125 -24.10 55.95 12.71
N GLN A 126 -24.25 56.85 13.67
CA GLN A 126 -23.48 58.08 13.66
C GLN A 126 -22.11 57.75 14.22
N MET A 127 -21.03 57.98 13.47
CA MET A 127 -19.66 57.61 13.91
C MET A 127 -19.13 58.49 15.06
N THR A 128 -20.00 59.34 15.63
CA THR A 128 -19.72 60.46 16.54
C THR A 128 -20.93 60.67 17.46
N ALA A 129 -20.81 61.54 18.46
CA ALA A 129 -21.91 61.81 19.37
C ALA A 129 -22.98 62.69 18.71
N CYS A 130 -24.24 62.29 18.79
CA CYS A 130 -25.39 62.96 18.19
C CYS A 130 -26.55 62.98 19.18
N GLU A 131 -27.03 64.17 19.55
CA GLU A 131 -28.29 64.35 20.26
C GLU A 131 -29.35 64.86 19.29
N ILE A 132 -30.58 64.40 19.47
CA ILE A 132 -31.69 64.69 18.57
C ILE A 132 -32.81 65.32 19.39
N TYR A 133 -33.38 66.40 18.86
CA TYR A 133 -34.54 67.05 19.44
C TYR A 133 -35.64 67.13 18.36
N ALA A 134 -36.87 66.82 18.76
CA ALA A 134 -38.05 66.98 17.94
C ALA A 134 -39.03 67.92 18.65
N ASN A 135 -39.31 69.09 18.06
CA ASN A 135 -40.14 70.15 18.63
C ASN A 135 -39.75 70.48 20.10
N GLY A 136 -38.46 70.54 20.39
CA GLY A 136 -37.92 70.81 21.73
C GLY A 136 -37.86 69.62 22.69
N ILE A 137 -38.43 68.45 22.34
CA ILE A 137 -38.34 67.23 23.14
C ILE A 137 -37.05 66.48 22.76
N LYS A 138 -36.21 66.18 23.75
CA LYS A 138 -34.99 65.38 23.56
C LYS A 138 -35.36 63.92 23.27
N LEU A 139 -34.97 63.43 22.11
CA LEU A 139 -35.08 62.04 21.72
C LEU A 139 -33.80 61.26 22.10
N PRO A 140 -33.87 59.92 22.18
CA PRO A 140 -32.67 59.10 22.34
C PRO A 140 -31.64 59.39 21.23
N GLY A 141 -30.42 59.76 21.62
CA GLY A 141 -29.29 60.04 20.74
C GLY A 141 -28.12 59.09 21.01
N SER A 142 -27.08 59.17 20.17
CA SER A 142 -25.87 58.37 20.34
C SER A 142 -24.81 59.16 21.12
N GLY A 143 -24.39 58.66 22.27
CA GLY A 143 -23.30 59.26 23.05
C GLY A 143 -23.70 60.56 23.75
N ILE A 144 -22.70 61.35 24.13
CA ILE A 144 -22.86 62.64 24.80
C ILE A 144 -22.17 63.71 23.97
N VAL A 145 -22.93 64.72 23.55
CA VAL A 145 -22.37 65.84 22.80
C VAL A 145 -21.66 66.82 23.71
N GLY A 146 -20.56 67.41 23.23
CA GLY A 146 -19.77 68.37 23.99
C GLY A 146 -19.17 69.43 23.08
N LYS A 147 -18.80 70.58 23.66
CA LYS A 147 -18.09 71.64 22.93
C LYS A 147 -16.58 71.42 22.89
N SER A 148 -16.09 70.47 23.69
CA SER A 148 -14.68 70.12 23.81
C SER A 148 -14.50 68.59 23.85
N PRO A 149 -13.28 68.08 23.59
CA PRO A 149 -12.98 66.65 23.71
C PRO A 149 -13.24 66.04 25.09
N ALA A 150 -13.24 66.84 26.16
CA ALA A 150 -13.46 66.36 27.53
C ALA A 150 -14.95 66.16 27.87
N GLU A 151 -15.83 66.99 27.27
CA GLU A 151 -17.28 66.90 27.43
C GLU A 151 -17.91 65.85 26.51
N HIS A 152 -17.25 65.58 25.38
CA HIS A 152 -17.72 64.66 24.36
C HIS A 152 -17.48 63.19 24.74
N LYS A 153 -18.50 62.35 24.57
CA LYS A 153 -18.38 60.89 24.63
C LYS A 153 -18.97 60.26 23.37
N PRO A 154 -18.16 59.63 22.51
CA PRO A 154 -18.68 59.02 21.28
C PRO A 154 -19.43 57.72 21.57
N ASP A 155 -20.49 57.50 20.82
CA ASP A 155 -21.20 56.23 20.67
C ASP A 155 -21.77 56.17 19.26
N THR A 156 -21.97 54.97 18.73
CA THR A 156 -22.50 54.72 17.39
C THR A 156 -23.83 53.98 17.40
N LEU A 157 -24.37 53.62 18.57
CA LEU A 157 -25.59 52.83 18.62
C LEU A 157 -26.75 53.54 17.90
N PRO A 158 -27.45 52.85 16.97
CA PRO A 158 -28.62 53.40 16.32
C PRO A 158 -29.72 53.63 17.36
N THR A 159 -30.36 54.81 17.31
CA THR A 159 -31.43 55.15 18.24
C THR A 159 -32.76 55.29 17.54
N VAL A 160 -33.83 54.98 18.26
CA VAL A 160 -35.21 55.21 17.83
C VAL A 160 -35.87 56.13 18.84
N GLY A 161 -36.30 57.30 18.38
CA GLY A 161 -37.10 58.23 19.16
C GLY A 161 -38.54 58.25 18.67
N PHE A 162 -39.48 58.31 19.61
CA PHE A 162 -40.90 58.43 19.31
C PHE A 162 -41.33 59.89 19.42
N VAL A 163 -42.08 60.37 18.44
CA VAL A 163 -42.57 61.74 18.34
C VAL A 163 -44.07 61.70 18.13
N ILE A 164 -44.82 62.38 19.00
CA ILE A 164 -46.25 62.61 18.79
C ILE A 164 -46.40 63.66 17.70
N THR A 165 -47.29 63.41 16.74
CA THR A 165 -47.52 64.33 15.61
C THR A 165 -47.92 65.73 16.13
N PRO A 166 -47.19 66.80 15.77
CA PRO A 166 -47.50 68.16 16.19
C PRO A 166 -48.88 68.63 15.69
N LYS A 167 -49.61 69.40 16.50
CA LYS A 167 -50.95 69.91 16.16
C LYS A 167 -50.98 70.84 14.94
N ASP A 168 -49.88 71.55 14.69
CA ASP A 168 -49.68 72.42 13.53
C ASP A 168 -49.14 71.65 12.31
N HIS A 169 -48.93 70.34 12.43
CA HIS A 169 -48.32 69.46 11.42
C HIS A 169 -46.92 69.91 10.99
N ILE A 170 -46.21 70.67 11.82
CA ILE A 170 -44.82 71.10 11.57
C ILE A 170 -43.89 70.40 12.57
N LEU A 171 -43.03 69.52 12.04
CA LEU A 171 -42.04 68.80 12.81
C LEU A 171 -40.67 69.49 12.64
N SER A 172 -40.17 70.12 13.69
CA SER A 172 -38.83 70.69 13.80
C SER A 172 -37.87 69.62 14.33
N ILE A 173 -36.86 69.26 13.54
CA ILE A 173 -35.82 68.29 13.91
C ILE A 173 -34.49 69.02 14.04
N ILE A 174 -33.91 68.98 15.24
CA ILE A 174 -32.61 69.57 15.54
C ILE A 174 -31.64 68.44 15.92
N LEU A 175 -30.48 68.43 15.29
CA LEU A 175 -29.37 67.53 15.59
C LEU A 175 -28.23 68.34 16.19
N HIS A 176 -27.80 68.00 17.39
CA HIS A 176 -26.52 68.46 17.94
C HIS A 176 -25.50 67.38 17.70
N ILE A 177 -24.41 67.71 17.03
CA ILE A 177 -23.36 66.74 16.70
C ILE A 177 -22.05 67.28 17.22
N SER A 178 -21.25 66.42 17.84
CA SER A 178 -19.86 66.73 18.18
C SER A 178 -18.97 65.56 17.82
N ASN A 179 -17.80 65.88 17.28
CA ASN A 179 -16.82 64.90 16.87
C ASN A 179 -15.43 65.37 17.28
N PHE A 180 -14.77 64.62 18.16
CA PHE A 180 -13.35 64.82 18.50
C PHE A 180 -12.57 63.51 18.48
N ASN A 181 -13.22 62.43 18.06
CA ASN A 181 -12.69 61.08 18.15
C ASN A 181 -12.57 60.42 16.78
N HIS A 182 -13.28 60.87 15.75
CA HIS A 182 -13.30 60.20 14.45
C HIS A 182 -12.85 61.13 13.31
N ARG A 183 -12.24 60.57 12.26
CA ARG A 183 -11.76 61.37 11.10
C ARG A 183 -12.84 62.13 10.33
N LYS A 184 -14.08 61.64 10.38
CA LYS A 184 -15.23 62.17 9.65
C LYS A 184 -16.25 62.72 10.66
N GLY A 185 -16.60 63.99 10.51
CA GLY A 185 -17.65 64.65 11.30
C GLY A 185 -18.87 64.96 10.42
N GLY A 186 -20.07 64.85 11.00
CA GLY A 186 -21.35 65.06 10.32
C GLY A 186 -22.27 63.84 10.39
N VAL A 187 -23.33 63.88 9.59
CA VAL A 187 -24.36 62.83 9.52
C VAL A 187 -24.08 61.94 8.31
N PHE A 188 -23.33 60.86 8.51
CA PHE A 188 -22.86 60.02 7.41
C PHE A 188 -23.89 58.99 6.93
N HIS A 189 -24.86 58.65 7.80
CA HIS A 189 -25.91 57.68 7.48
C HIS A 189 -27.28 58.37 7.48
N PRO A 190 -28.19 57.94 6.60
CA PRO A 190 -29.52 58.53 6.50
C PRO A 190 -30.28 58.43 7.83
N ILE A 191 -31.07 59.46 8.11
CA ILE A 191 -32.04 59.50 9.20
C ILE A 191 -33.39 59.19 8.58
N TYR A 192 -34.16 58.32 9.24
CA TYR A 192 -35.45 57.87 8.73
C TYR A 192 -36.59 58.39 9.60
N LEU A 193 -37.69 58.74 8.94
CA LEU A 193 -38.96 59.10 9.57
C LEU A 193 -40.04 58.14 9.05
N GLY A 194 -40.87 57.63 9.95
CA GLY A 194 -42.00 56.76 9.58
C GLY A 194 -42.90 56.48 10.78
N THR A 195 -43.88 55.61 10.60
CA THR A 195 -44.68 55.11 11.73
C THR A 195 -43.86 54.14 12.58
N ALA A 196 -44.30 53.88 13.81
CA ALA A 196 -43.67 52.86 14.66
C ALA A 196 -43.59 51.48 13.97
N TYR A 197 -44.61 51.13 13.18
CA TYR A 197 -44.64 49.90 12.40
C TYR A 197 -43.57 49.87 11.29
N ASP A 198 -43.42 50.96 10.55
CA ASP A 198 -42.41 51.05 9.48
C ASP A 198 -40.98 50.88 10.02
N ILE A 199 -40.71 51.47 11.19
CA ILE A 199 -39.40 51.33 11.84
C ILE A 199 -39.20 49.91 12.37
N PHE A 200 -40.25 49.28 12.91
CA PHE A 200 -40.20 47.88 13.32
C PHE A 200 -39.94 46.94 12.14
N GLU A 201 -40.60 47.13 11.01
CA GLU A 201 -40.32 46.38 9.77
C GLU A 201 -38.89 46.60 9.27
N LEU A 202 -38.36 47.82 9.35
CA LEU A 202 -36.95 48.09 9.05
C LEU A 202 -36.00 47.36 10.03
N MET A 203 -36.41 47.15 11.28
CA MET A 203 -35.64 46.39 12.27
C MET A 203 -35.68 44.88 12.02
N LYS A 204 -36.71 44.32 11.39
CA LYS A 204 -36.77 42.88 11.02
C LYS A 204 -35.68 42.45 10.05
N LYS A 205 -35.12 43.38 9.26
CA LYS A 205 -33.96 43.07 8.39
C LYS A 205 -32.77 42.49 9.18
N LYS A 206 -32.66 42.80 10.47
CA LYS A 206 -31.63 42.25 11.38
C LYS A 206 -31.77 40.75 11.65
N ASP A 207 -32.96 40.18 11.50
CA ASP A 207 -33.20 38.77 11.79
C ASP A 207 -32.39 37.87 10.84
N ALA A 208 -32.19 38.31 9.60
CA ALA A 208 -31.35 37.60 8.64
C ALA A 208 -29.85 37.63 9.02
N ASP A 209 -29.35 38.76 9.54
CA ASP A 209 -27.96 38.89 10.01
C ASP A 209 -27.72 38.03 11.26
N ILE A 210 -28.67 38.03 12.20
CA ILE A 210 -28.64 37.18 13.40
C ILE A 210 -28.68 35.70 13.00
N PHE A 211 -29.54 35.33 12.06
CA PHE A 211 -29.60 33.97 11.53
C PHE A 211 -28.28 33.54 10.90
N LEU A 212 -27.68 34.40 10.07
CA LEU A 212 -26.38 34.15 9.45
C LEU A 212 -25.26 34.01 10.50
N MET A 213 -25.24 34.87 11.52
CA MET A 213 -24.33 34.76 12.64
C MET A 213 -24.49 33.43 13.39
N GLY A 214 -25.71 32.95 13.56
CA GLY A 214 -26.00 31.61 14.12
C GLY A 214 -25.38 30.48 13.29
N ILE A 215 -25.48 30.54 11.96
CA ILE A 215 -24.83 29.57 11.07
C ILE A 215 -23.31 29.62 11.21
N LEU A 216 -22.71 30.81 11.18
CA LEU A 216 -21.27 30.97 11.35
C LEU A 216 -20.79 30.45 12.71
N PHE A 217 -21.54 30.72 13.77
CA PHE A 217 -21.26 30.22 15.12
C PHE A 217 -21.17 28.68 15.13
N ILE A 218 -22.17 27.99 14.58
CA ILE A 218 -22.18 26.52 14.49
C ILE A 218 -20.98 26.01 13.68
N ILE A 219 -20.68 26.65 12.54
CA ILE A 219 -19.55 26.27 11.67
C ILE A 219 -18.20 26.41 12.40
N ILE A 220 -18.01 27.46 13.21
CA ILE A 220 -16.80 27.68 13.99
C ILE A 220 -16.56 26.50 14.96
N PHE A 221 -17.57 26.15 15.78
CA PHE A 221 -17.45 25.05 16.74
C PHE A 221 -17.25 23.70 16.05
N TYR A 222 -17.96 23.46 14.95
CA TYR A 222 -17.80 22.23 14.16
C TYR A 222 -16.35 22.05 13.68
N HIS A 223 -15.74 23.11 13.14
CA HIS A 223 -14.37 23.04 12.62
C HIS A 223 -13.30 23.00 13.70
N ILE A 224 -13.54 23.63 14.86
CA ILE A 224 -12.71 23.45 16.06
C ILE A 224 -12.78 21.98 16.52
N GLY A 225 -13.97 21.39 16.56
CA GLY A 225 -14.15 19.97 16.88
C GLY A 225 -13.38 19.04 15.93
N LEU A 226 -13.46 19.29 14.61
CA LEU A 226 -12.67 18.55 13.63
C LEU A 226 -11.15 18.68 13.86
N PHE A 227 -10.68 19.87 14.25
CA PHE A 227 -9.27 20.08 14.59
C PHE A 227 -8.86 19.32 15.86
N VAL A 228 -9.70 19.31 16.90
CA VAL A 228 -9.44 18.55 18.15
C VAL A 228 -9.28 17.06 17.87
N ILE A 229 -10.11 16.51 16.96
CA ILE A 229 -10.01 15.10 16.53
C ILE A 229 -8.73 14.86 15.72
N ARG A 230 -8.33 15.81 14.86
CA ARG A 230 -7.19 15.66 13.94
C ARG A 230 -6.22 16.84 14.00
N GLN A 231 -5.44 16.90 15.08
CA GLN A 231 -4.49 17.99 15.33
C GLN A 231 -3.35 18.09 14.29
N LYS A 232 -3.12 17.04 13.49
CA LYS A 232 -2.12 17.04 12.40
C LYS A 232 -2.48 17.93 11.22
N ASP A 233 -3.78 18.17 10.95
CA ASP A 233 -4.20 19.07 9.87
C ASP A 233 -4.70 20.40 10.48
N LEU A 234 -3.96 21.48 10.25
CA LEU A 234 -4.30 22.82 10.72
C LEU A 234 -5.39 23.50 9.86
N THR A 235 -5.79 22.91 8.72
CA THR A 235 -6.77 23.50 7.79
C THR A 235 -8.12 23.81 8.45
N PRO A 236 -8.74 22.90 9.24
CA PRO A 236 -10.01 23.19 9.91
C PRO A 236 -9.87 24.33 10.94
N LEU A 237 -8.76 24.40 11.68
CA LEU A 237 -8.52 25.47 12.64
C LEU A 237 -8.38 26.83 11.96
N LEU A 238 -7.59 26.91 10.88
CA LEU A 238 -7.42 28.14 10.11
C LEU A 238 -8.75 28.63 9.53
N PHE A 239 -9.58 27.70 9.06
CA PHE A 239 -10.91 28.03 8.56
C PHE A 239 -11.86 28.46 9.68
N ALA A 240 -11.80 27.84 10.86
CA ALA A 240 -12.57 28.28 12.03
C ALA A 240 -12.17 29.69 12.47
N LEU A 241 -10.87 30.02 12.47
CA LEU A 241 -10.39 31.38 12.77
C LEU A 241 -10.85 32.40 11.72
N PHE A 242 -10.89 32.02 10.45
CA PHE A 242 -11.44 32.87 9.38
C PHE A 242 -12.96 33.07 9.54
N CYS A 243 -13.71 32.04 9.90
CA CYS A 243 -15.14 32.17 10.19
C CYS A 243 -15.40 33.02 11.44
N LEU A 244 -14.55 32.90 12.47
CA LEU A 244 -14.61 33.72 13.67
C LEU A 244 -14.32 35.19 13.36
N ASP A 245 -13.35 35.47 12.50
CA ASP A 245 -13.05 36.81 12.00
C ASP A 245 -14.27 37.44 11.31
N ILE A 246 -14.91 36.70 10.39
CA ILE A 246 -16.15 37.14 9.72
C ILE A 246 -17.28 37.34 10.73
N PHE A 247 -17.47 36.41 11.67
CA PHE A 247 -18.50 36.50 12.71
C PHE A 247 -18.34 37.78 13.55
N LEU A 248 -17.12 38.04 14.04
CA LEU A 248 -16.81 39.22 14.85
C LEU A 248 -16.94 40.52 14.03
N ARG A 249 -16.55 40.49 12.75
CA ARG A 249 -16.74 41.62 11.83
C ARG A 249 -18.23 41.91 11.64
N THR A 250 -19.04 40.92 11.28
CA THR A 250 -20.49 41.08 11.10
C THR A 250 -21.14 41.59 12.40
N ALA A 251 -20.76 41.04 13.55
CA ALA A 251 -21.26 41.50 14.85
C ALA A 251 -20.93 42.97 15.15
N SER A 252 -19.79 43.47 14.66
CA SER A 252 -19.25 44.79 14.99
C SER A 252 -19.46 45.87 13.94
N THR A 253 -20.04 45.60 12.76
CA THR A 253 -20.09 46.58 11.64
C THR A 253 -21.39 47.37 11.54
N ASP A 254 -22.52 46.71 11.22
CA ASP A 254 -23.81 47.37 10.96
C ASP A 254 -24.50 47.75 12.26
N ASP A 255 -25.55 47.06 12.69
CA ASP A 255 -26.34 47.42 13.88
C ASP A 255 -25.62 47.20 15.23
N LYS A 256 -24.30 47.01 15.19
CA LYS A 256 -23.43 46.68 16.33
C LYS A 256 -24.03 45.57 17.18
N LEU A 257 -24.47 44.46 16.54
CA LEU A 257 -25.05 43.29 17.21
C LEU A 257 -24.19 42.77 18.37
N ILE A 258 -22.88 43.02 18.34
CA ILE A 258 -21.96 42.74 19.43
C ILE A 258 -22.38 43.36 20.77
N THR A 259 -23.10 44.49 20.80
CA THR A 259 -23.60 45.11 22.04
C THR A 259 -24.85 44.42 22.58
N ILE A 260 -25.58 43.69 21.72
CA ILE A 260 -26.67 42.80 22.15
C ILE A 260 -26.07 41.55 22.79
N ILE A 261 -24.99 41.01 22.22
CA ILE A 261 -24.28 39.83 22.74
C ILE A 261 -23.55 40.15 24.06
N PHE A 262 -22.91 41.33 24.12
CA PHE A 262 -22.17 41.81 25.30
C PHE A 262 -22.70 43.18 25.74
N PRO A 263 -23.80 43.22 26.52
CA PRO A 263 -24.34 44.48 27.03
C PRO A 263 -23.29 45.26 27.83
N GLY A 264 -23.13 46.55 27.52
CA GLY A 264 -22.18 47.43 28.21
C GLY A 264 -20.73 47.40 27.70
N ILE A 265 -20.45 46.71 26.59
CA ILE A 265 -19.12 46.73 25.97
C ILE A 265 -18.70 48.18 25.59
N PRO A 266 -17.54 48.68 26.04
CA PRO A 266 -17.10 50.04 25.73
C PRO A 266 -16.91 50.29 24.23
N TYR A 267 -17.26 51.49 23.75
CA TYR A 267 -17.07 51.94 22.36
C TYR A 267 -15.70 51.60 21.79
N LYS A 268 -14.64 51.94 22.54
CA LYS A 268 -13.26 51.70 22.12
C LYS A 268 -12.98 50.22 21.79
N ILE A 269 -13.60 49.28 22.51
CA ILE A 269 -13.34 47.85 22.34
C ILE A 269 -14.01 47.33 21.07
N TYR A 270 -15.31 47.54 20.90
CA TYR A 270 -15.99 47.02 19.71
C TYR A 270 -15.58 47.76 18.43
N ALA A 271 -15.20 49.05 18.54
CA ALA A 271 -14.55 49.75 17.44
C ALA A 271 -13.17 49.14 17.13
N ALA A 272 -12.35 48.76 18.12
CA ALA A 272 -11.08 48.08 17.84
C ALA A 272 -11.31 46.71 17.17
N ILE A 273 -12.28 45.92 17.63
CA ILE A 273 -12.66 44.63 17.02
C ILE A 273 -13.04 44.81 15.54
N GLU A 274 -13.84 45.82 15.23
CA GLU A 274 -14.27 46.12 13.85
C GLU A 274 -13.08 46.31 12.88
N TYR A 275 -12.02 46.98 13.33
CA TYR A 275 -10.86 47.29 12.49
C TYR A 275 -9.84 46.14 12.48
N ILE A 276 -9.60 45.51 13.64
CA ILE A 276 -8.70 44.36 13.75
C ILE A 276 -9.20 43.22 12.88
N THR A 277 -10.51 42.93 12.90
CA THR A 277 -11.09 41.87 12.07
C THR A 277 -10.92 42.18 10.58
N PHE A 278 -11.18 43.43 10.15
CA PHE A 278 -10.91 43.86 8.78
C PHE A 278 -9.44 43.65 8.38
N PHE A 279 -8.49 43.93 9.30
CA PHE A 279 -7.07 43.72 9.05
C PHE A 279 -6.67 42.23 9.01
N LEU A 280 -7.32 41.37 9.78
CA LEU A 280 -7.02 39.93 9.82
C LEU A 280 -7.67 39.11 8.69
N SER A 281 -8.73 39.61 8.06
CA SER A 281 -9.44 38.88 7.00
C SER A 281 -8.53 38.49 5.82
N ALA A 282 -7.67 39.39 5.35
CA ALA A 282 -6.77 39.14 4.21
C ALA A 282 -5.73 38.02 4.45
N PRO A 283 -4.90 38.06 5.53
CA PRO A 283 -3.92 37.01 5.77
C PRO A 283 -4.57 35.66 6.06
N LEU A 284 -5.70 35.62 6.78
CA LEU A 284 -6.42 34.37 7.06
C LEU A 284 -6.96 33.73 5.78
N GLY A 285 -7.59 34.52 4.90
CA GLY A 285 -8.10 34.04 3.60
C GLY A 285 -6.98 33.50 2.69
N ILE A 286 -5.86 34.22 2.58
CA ILE A 286 -4.70 33.78 1.78
C ILE A 286 -4.02 32.55 2.38
N HIS A 287 -3.92 32.45 3.71
CA HIS A 287 -3.36 31.27 4.37
C HIS A 287 -4.23 30.03 4.14
N PHE A 288 -5.55 30.18 4.21
CA PHE A 288 -6.48 29.10 3.89
C PHE A 288 -6.29 28.63 2.44
N LEU A 289 -6.21 29.55 1.48
CA LEU A 289 -5.95 29.20 0.08
C LEU A 289 -4.58 28.52 -0.12
N HIS A 290 -3.54 28.92 0.61
CA HIS A 290 -2.24 28.22 0.59
C HIS A 290 -2.35 26.76 1.07
N LYS A 291 -3.16 26.47 2.10
CA LYS A 291 -3.33 25.10 2.58
C LYS A 291 -4.07 24.21 1.59
N ILE A 292 -4.97 24.77 0.78
CA ILE A 292 -5.66 24.02 -0.27
C ILE A 292 -4.81 23.91 -1.54
N PHE A 293 -4.17 25.01 -1.95
CA PHE A 293 -3.37 25.11 -3.18
C PHE A 293 -1.91 25.49 -2.87
N PRO A 294 -1.15 24.62 -2.18
CA PRO A 294 0.21 24.95 -1.73
C PRO A 294 1.22 25.12 -2.88
N LYS A 295 0.89 24.60 -4.08
CA LYS A 295 1.73 24.74 -5.28
C LYS A 295 1.51 26.08 -5.99
N GLU A 296 0.34 26.69 -5.82
CA GLU A 296 -0.02 27.96 -6.44
C GLU A 296 0.35 29.13 -5.54
N ILE A 297 0.08 29.03 -4.24
CA ILE A 297 0.38 30.07 -3.26
C ILE A 297 1.55 29.62 -2.40
N HIS A 298 2.69 30.29 -2.51
CA HIS A 298 3.83 30.01 -1.65
C HIS A 298 3.65 30.61 -0.26
N PHE A 299 4.12 29.93 0.80
CA PHE A 299 3.99 30.39 2.19
C PHE A 299 4.64 31.76 2.46
N LYS A 300 5.62 32.18 1.63
CA LYS A 300 6.22 33.52 1.69
C LYS A 300 5.19 34.64 1.49
N ILE A 301 4.22 34.44 0.59
CA ILE A 301 3.15 35.42 0.32
C ILE A 301 2.28 35.55 1.57
N VAL A 302 1.89 34.41 2.17
CA VAL A 302 1.14 34.36 3.43
C VAL A 302 1.87 35.13 4.53
N LYS A 303 3.19 34.90 4.69
CA LYS A 303 4.01 35.59 5.70
C LYS A 303 4.04 37.11 5.51
N VAL A 304 4.14 37.59 4.26
CA VAL A 304 4.09 39.04 3.96
C VAL A 304 2.76 39.64 4.40
N PHE A 305 1.63 39.01 4.06
CA PHE A 305 0.32 39.49 4.50
C PHE A 305 0.18 39.50 6.03
N TYR A 306 0.67 38.48 6.74
CA TYR A 306 0.64 38.49 8.21
C TYR A 306 1.50 39.61 8.81
N ILE A 307 2.72 39.84 8.30
CA ILE A 307 3.61 40.92 8.80
C ILE A 307 2.94 42.29 8.62
N ILE A 308 2.39 42.54 7.43
CA ILE A 308 1.68 43.78 7.15
C ILE A 308 0.47 43.93 8.08
N SER A 309 -0.40 42.91 8.12
CA SER A 309 -1.64 42.96 8.91
C SER A 309 -1.37 43.12 10.41
N PHE A 310 -0.32 42.47 10.93
CA PHE A 310 0.11 42.62 12.32
C PHE A 310 0.48 44.08 12.64
N GLY A 311 1.24 44.73 11.75
CA GLY A 311 1.54 46.16 11.89
C GLY A 311 0.29 47.04 11.93
N PHE A 312 -0.70 46.76 11.10
CA PHE A 312 -1.98 47.49 11.11
C PHE A 312 -2.83 47.20 12.35
N CYS A 313 -2.84 45.96 12.86
CA CYS A 313 -3.57 45.58 14.08
C CYS A 313 -3.06 46.28 15.34
N LEU A 314 -1.79 46.71 15.38
CA LEU A 314 -1.25 47.46 16.51
C LEU A 314 -1.87 48.87 16.64
N PHE A 315 -2.34 49.49 15.54
CA PHE A 315 -2.88 50.84 15.58
C PHE A 315 -4.17 50.95 16.42
N PRO A 316 -5.23 50.13 16.21
CA PRO A 316 -6.42 50.16 17.06
C PRO A 316 -6.15 49.87 18.55
N LEU A 317 -5.08 49.13 18.84
CA LEU A 317 -4.72 48.76 20.22
C LEU A 317 -3.95 49.87 20.95
N THR A 318 -3.14 50.66 20.22
CA THR A 318 -2.18 51.60 20.83
C THR A 318 -2.53 53.07 20.62
N THR A 319 -3.32 53.39 19.59
CA THR A 319 -3.64 54.78 19.21
C THR A 319 -5.13 55.09 19.38
N PRO A 320 -5.51 56.36 19.60
CA PRO A 320 -6.91 56.78 19.57
C PRO A 320 -7.53 56.64 18.16
N ILE A 321 -8.86 56.56 18.11
CA ILE A 321 -9.64 56.28 16.89
C ILE A 321 -9.52 57.31 15.77
N ASN A 322 -9.17 58.55 16.09
CA ASN A 322 -8.92 59.59 15.10
C ASN A 322 -7.69 59.26 14.22
N ILE A 323 -6.66 58.65 14.80
CA ILE A 323 -5.41 58.29 14.11
C ILE A 323 -5.61 57.02 13.29
N TYR A 324 -6.03 55.92 13.92
CA TYR A 324 -6.13 54.65 13.20
C TYR A 324 -7.31 54.60 12.23
N SER A 325 -8.31 55.47 12.34
CA SER A 325 -9.35 55.55 11.32
C SER A 325 -8.80 55.97 9.95
N HIS A 326 -7.67 56.69 9.88
CA HIS A 326 -7.02 57.02 8.61
C HIS A 326 -6.35 55.81 7.93
N THR A 327 -5.86 54.84 8.70
CA THR A 327 -5.11 53.70 8.16
C THR A 327 -5.99 52.75 7.35
N VAL A 328 -7.31 52.76 7.56
CA VAL A 328 -8.27 51.94 6.81
C VAL A 328 -8.18 52.12 5.31
N ASN A 329 -8.03 53.36 4.81
CA ASN A 329 -7.99 53.60 3.37
C ASN A 329 -6.71 53.03 2.75
N ILE A 330 -5.60 53.06 3.50
CA ILE A 330 -4.32 52.47 3.09
C ILE A 330 -4.47 50.95 3.05
N TYR A 331 -5.04 50.37 4.11
CA TYR A 331 -5.23 48.93 4.19
C TYR A 331 -6.26 48.41 3.17
N LEU A 332 -7.26 49.21 2.79
CA LEU A 332 -8.26 48.83 1.79
C LEU A 332 -7.60 48.45 0.45
N VAL A 333 -6.52 49.12 0.04
CA VAL A 333 -5.76 48.77 -1.16
C VAL A 333 -5.12 47.39 -1.02
N ILE A 334 -4.56 47.09 0.15
CA ILE A 334 -3.93 45.79 0.47
C ILE A 334 -4.99 44.69 0.49
N PHE A 335 -6.16 44.98 1.07
CA PHE A 335 -7.29 44.07 1.14
C PHE A 335 -7.82 43.74 -0.27
N ILE A 336 -8.05 44.74 -1.12
CA ILE A 336 -8.46 44.53 -2.53
C ILE A 336 -7.40 43.72 -3.27
N PHE A 337 -6.12 44.03 -3.09
CA PHE A 337 -5.03 43.27 -3.69
C PHE A 337 -5.04 41.80 -3.26
N SER A 338 -5.35 41.51 -1.99
CA SER A 338 -5.50 40.13 -1.49
C SER A 338 -6.64 39.37 -2.18
N ILE A 339 -7.79 40.04 -2.41
CA ILE A 339 -8.94 39.44 -3.11
C ILE A 339 -8.57 39.13 -4.56
N VAL A 340 -7.93 40.09 -5.26
CA VAL A 340 -7.50 39.91 -6.65
C VAL A 340 -6.50 38.76 -6.76
N ILE A 341 -5.50 38.70 -5.90
CA ILE A 341 -4.54 37.59 -5.84
C ILE A 341 -5.25 36.26 -5.60
N GLY A 342 -6.15 36.20 -4.61
CA GLY A 342 -6.93 35.01 -4.30
C GLY A 342 -7.76 34.53 -5.49
N PHE A 343 -8.37 35.46 -6.23
CA PHE A 343 -9.15 35.17 -7.42
C PHE A 343 -8.28 34.65 -8.58
N VAL A 344 -7.15 35.31 -8.86
CA VAL A 344 -6.18 34.87 -9.88
C VAL A 344 -5.68 33.46 -9.59
N PHE A 345 -5.33 33.15 -8.33
CA PHE A 345 -4.88 31.81 -7.97
C PHE A 345 -5.97 30.74 -8.09
N ASN A 346 -7.24 31.09 -7.82
CA ASN A 346 -8.35 30.17 -8.08
C ASN A 346 -8.52 29.89 -9.58
N ILE A 347 -8.38 30.90 -10.44
CA ILE A 347 -8.40 30.71 -11.91
C ILE A 347 -7.23 29.82 -12.35
N LEU A 348 -6.02 30.07 -11.85
CA LEU A 348 -4.85 29.24 -12.15
C LEU A 348 -5.04 27.79 -11.67
N ALA A 349 -5.67 27.58 -10.51
CA ALA A 349 -6.00 26.26 -10.00
C ALA A 349 -7.01 25.53 -10.92
N ILE A 350 -7.99 26.23 -11.49
CA ILE A 350 -8.91 25.68 -12.50
C ILE A 350 -8.14 25.30 -13.77
N ILE A 351 -7.34 26.21 -14.33
CA ILE A 351 -6.57 25.96 -15.57
C ILE A 351 -5.63 24.76 -15.41
N ARG A 352 -5.08 24.56 -14.21
CA ARG A 352 -4.19 23.44 -13.87
C ARG A 352 -4.93 22.19 -13.40
N ASN A 353 -6.26 22.13 -13.54
CA ASN A 353 -7.11 21.00 -13.14
C ASN A 353 -6.87 20.53 -11.70
N ARG A 354 -6.72 21.47 -10.75
CA ARG A 354 -6.64 21.13 -9.32
C ARG A 354 -8.01 20.67 -8.81
N ASP A 355 -7.99 19.67 -7.94
CA ASP A 355 -9.17 19.27 -7.19
C ASP A 355 -9.82 20.46 -6.49
N TYR A 356 -11.15 20.45 -6.43
CA TYR A 356 -11.97 21.43 -5.70
C TYR A 356 -11.95 22.88 -6.23
N SER A 357 -11.10 23.19 -7.21
CA SER A 357 -10.91 24.54 -7.78
C SER A 357 -12.21 25.21 -8.22
N HIS A 358 -13.10 24.49 -8.91
CA HIS A 358 -14.40 25.03 -9.31
C HIS A 358 -15.31 25.41 -8.14
N ILE A 359 -15.33 24.59 -7.08
CA ILE A 359 -16.18 24.83 -5.89
C ILE A 359 -15.75 26.12 -5.18
N LEU A 360 -14.44 26.29 -5.02
CA LEU A 360 -13.87 27.48 -4.40
C LEU A 360 -14.06 28.72 -5.26
N PHE A 361 -13.88 28.60 -6.57
CA PHE A 361 -14.12 29.69 -7.52
C PHE A 361 -15.53 30.26 -7.43
N PHE A 362 -16.56 29.41 -7.39
CA PHE A 362 -17.95 29.88 -7.22
C PHE A 362 -18.18 30.59 -5.88
N GLY A 363 -17.55 30.10 -4.80
CA GLY A 363 -17.56 30.80 -3.51
C GLY A 363 -16.96 32.20 -3.61
N PHE A 364 -15.75 32.33 -4.16
CA PHE A 364 -15.09 33.62 -4.34
C PHE A 364 -15.84 34.56 -5.29
N LEU A 365 -16.42 34.03 -6.37
CA LEU A 365 -17.22 34.80 -7.30
C LEU A 365 -18.44 35.42 -6.60
N SER A 366 -19.09 34.69 -5.70
CA SER A 366 -20.24 35.21 -4.94
C SER A 366 -19.86 36.41 -4.06
N VAL A 367 -18.69 36.38 -3.43
CA VAL A 367 -18.17 37.51 -2.63
C VAL A 367 -17.89 38.71 -3.51
N ILE A 368 -17.29 38.51 -4.69
CA ILE A 368 -17.01 39.62 -5.62
C ILE A 368 -18.33 40.26 -6.09
N VAL A 369 -19.29 39.46 -6.56
CA VAL A 369 -20.58 39.96 -7.07
C VAL A 369 -21.34 40.74 -5.99
N THR A 370 -21.42 40.19 -4.78
CA THR A 370 -22.14 40.84 -3.67
C THR A 370 -21.39 42.07 -3.14
N SER A 371 -20.06 42.06 -3.13
CA SER A 371 -19.26 43.26 -2.77
C SER A 371 -19.42 44.37 -3.80
N VAL A 372 -19.48 44.05 -5.10
CA VAL A 372 -19.76 45.02 -6.15
C VAL A 372 -21.15 45.62 -6.00
N ASN A 373 -22.17 44.80 -5.67
CA ASN A 373 -23.50 45.30 -5.36
C ASN A 373 -23.46 46.33 -4.22
N ASP A 374 -22.77 46.02 -3.12
CA ASP A 374 -22.71 46.89 -1.94
C ASP A 374 -21.97 48.19 -2.23
N ILE A 375 -20.91 48.13 -3.04
CA ILE A 375 -20.21 49.33 -3.52
C ILE A 375 -21.16 50.20 -4.36
N LEU A 376 -21.89 49.61 -5.31
CA LEU A 376 -22.85 50.34 -6.15
C LEU A 376 -24.01 50.92 -5.34
N ASN A 377 -24.45 50.20 -4.31
CA ASN A 377 -25.47 50.65 -3.35
C ASN A 377 -24.97 51.81 -2.50
N THR A 378 -23.70 51.78 -2.09
CA THR A 378 -23.05 52.89 -1.37
C THR A 378 -22.89 54.14 -2.23
N THR A 379 -22.69 53.98 -3.54
CA THR A 379 -22.61 55.10 -4.50
C THR A 379 -23.99 55.60 -4.98
N GLU A 380 -25.08 55.11 -4.40
CA GLU A 380 -26.48 55.42 -4.77
C GLU A 380 -26.85 55.10 -6.24
N VAL A 381 -26.03 54.32 -6.94
CA VAL A 381 -26.28 53.88 -8.32
C VAL A 381 -27.37 52.81 -8.35
N LEU A 382 -27.36 51.93 -7.35
CA LEU A 382 -28.36 50.89 -7.11
C LEU A 382 -28.97 51.08 -5.73
N ASN A 383 -30.21 50.66 -5.53
CA ASN A 383 -30.88 50.68 -4.22
C ASN A 383 -31.35 49.26 -3.85
N THR A 384 -30.41 48.33 -3.87
CA THR A 384 -30.62 46.89 -3.66
C THR A 384 -30.31 46.46 -2.22
N GLY A 385 -29.71 47.34 -1.41
CA GLY A 385 -29.27 47.08 -0.05
C GLY A 385 -27.92 46.36 0.04
N TYR A 386 -27.37 46.27 1.25
CA TYR A 386 -26.10 45.58 1.54
C TYR A 386 -26.32 44.05 1.62
N ILE A 387 -25.63 43.28 0.79
CA ILE A 387 -25.74 41.82 0.64
C ILE A 387 -24.39 41.10 0.67
N ALA A 388 -23.26 41.78 0.90
CA ALA A 388 -21.92 41.17 0.93
C ALA A 388 -21.79 40.01 1.94
N HIS A 389 -22.51 40.09 3.06
CA HIS A 389 -22.52 39.03 4.08
C HIS A 389 -23.13 37.71 3.56
N TYR A 390 -24.08 37.74 2.62
CA TYR A 390 -24.59 36.53 1.97
C TYR A 390 -23.55 35.89 1.04
N GLY A 391 -22.77 36.69 0.31
CA GLY A 391 -21.66 36.18 -0.49
C GLY A 391 -20.58 35.50 0.37
N LEU A 392 -20.27 36.10 1.52
CA LEU A 392 -19.37 35.47 2.51
C LEU A 392 -19.94 34.15 3.04
N ALA A 393 -21.26 34.07 3.28
CA ALA A 393 -21.92 32.83 3.69
C ALA A 393 -21.76 31.71 2.64
N VAL A 394 -21.99 32.04 1.37
CA VAL A 394 -21.83 31.10 0.24
C VAL A 394 -20.37 30.64 0.12
N MET A 395 -19.41 31.55 0.31
CA MET A 395 -17.99 31.21 0.34
C MET A 395 -17.63 30.29 1.50
N VAL A 396 -18.10 30.57 2.72
CA VAL A 396 -17.88 29.70 3.90
C VAL A 396 -18.50 28.32 3.67
N PHE A 397 -19.69 28.26 3.09
CA PHE A 397 -20.34 27.00 2.79
C PHE A 397 -19.58 26.19 1.73
N SER A 398 -19.12 26.83 0.65
CA SER A 398 -18.33 26.16 -0.38
C SER A 398 -17.02 25.59 0.19
N GLN A 399 -16.36 26.33 1.08
CA GLN A 399 -15.14 25.89 1.76
C GLN A 399 -15.39 24.72 2.72
N SER A 400 -16.48 24.74 3.47
CA SER A 400 -16.88 23.65 4.37
C SER A 400 -17.12 22.34 3.60
N ILE A 401 -17.72 22.42 2.41
CA ILE A 401 -17.90 21.27 1.51
C ILE A 401 -16.55 20.74 1.03
N VAL A 402 -15.64 21.61 0.58
CA VAL A 402 -14.32 21.17 0.11
C VAL A 402 -13.57 20.42 1.22
N LEU A 403 -13.60 20.95 2.44
CA LEU A 403 -12.96 20.29 3.56
C LEU A 403 -13.60 18.95 3.89
N SER A 404 -14.94 18.85 3.80
CA SER A 404 -15.69 17.61 4.00
C SER A 404 -15.34 16.55 2.94
N ILE A 405 -15.25 16.95 1.66
CA ILE A 405 -14.84 16.04 0.57
C ILE A 405 -13.39 15.59 0.76
N LYS A 406 -12.48 16.52 1.10
CA LYS A 406 -11.07 16.21 1.40
C LYS A 406 -10.97 15.20 2.54
N PHE A 407 -11.76 15.37 3.59
CA PHE A 407 -11.81 14.44 4.72
C PHE A 407 -12.36 13.08 4.31
N SER A 408 -13.48 13.03 3.59
CA SER A 408 -14.09 11.79 3.12
C SER A 408 -13.15 10.99 2.22
N ARG A 409 -12.47 11.64 1.27
CA ARG A 409 -11.46 10.96 0.41
C ARG A 409 -10.31 10.41 1.23
N ALA A 410 -9.76 11.19 2.14
CA ALA A 410 -8.67 10.74 3.01
C ALA A 410 -9.10 9.55 3.91
N PHE A 411 -10.36 9.52 4.34
CA PHE A 411 -10.91 8.41 5.12
C PHE A 411 -11.03 7.14 4.25
N SER A 412 -11.58 7.24 3.04
CA SER A 412 -11.68 6.12 2.11
C SER A 412 -10.32 5.56 1.69
N GLU A 413 -9.30 6.41 1.50
CA GLU A 413 -7.92 5.95 1.24
C GLU A 413 -7.36 5.14 2.40
N VAL A 414 -7.61 5.56 3.65
CA VAL A 414 -7.18 4.81 4.85
C VAL A 414 -7.89 3.46 4.93
N GLU A 415 -9.18 3.39 4.60
CA GLU A 415 -9.95 2.14 4.59
C GLU A 415 -9.38 1.15 3.55
N ILE A 416 -9.16 1.61 2.31
CA ILE A 416 -8.54 0.78 1.25
C ILE A 416 -7.16 0.30 1.67
N LEU A 417 -6.31 1.18 2.19
CA LEU A 417 -4.97 0.82 2.63
C LEU A 417 -5.00 -0.17 3.80
N SER A 418 -5.97 -0.04 4.70
CA SER A 418 -6.17 -0.97 5.82
C SER A 418 -6.57 -2.36 5.32
N GLU A 419 -7.45 -2.45 4.33
CA GLU A 419 -7.82 -3.73 3.71
C GLU A 419 -6.62 -4.38 2.98
N GLU A 420 -5.85 -3.59 2.25
CA GLU A 420 -4.64 -4.07 1.56
C GLU A 420 -3.59 -4.56 2.57
N LEU A 421 -3.37 -3.82 3.66
CA LEU A 421 -2.48 -4.22 4.73
C LEU A 421 -2.94 -5.53 5.40
N HIS A 422 -4.26 -5.69 5.62
CA HIS A 422 -4.81 -6.91 6.19
C HIS A 422 -4.62 -8.12 5.26
N LYS A 423 -4.86 -7.96 3.95
CA LYS A 423 -4.58 -9.00 2.95
C LYS A 423 -3.10 -9.39 2.94
N ASN A 424 -2.21 -8.39 2.91
CA ASN A 424 -0.76 -8.63 2.92
C ASN A 424 -0.31 -9.35 4.21
N LYS A 425 -0.90 -9.01 5.36
CA LYS A 425 -0.63 -9.70 6.63
C LYS A 425 -1.00 -11.18 6.54
N ILE A 426 -2.21 -11.51 6.07
CA ILE A 426 -2.66 -12.90 5.92
C ILE A 426 -1.76 -13.67 4.94
N THR A 427 -1.41 -13.07 3.79
CA THR A 427 -0.48 -13.69 2.84
C THR A 427 0.88 -13.96 3.45
N LEU A 428 1.39 -13.04 4.27
CA LEU A 428 2.67 -13.20 4.94
C LEU A 428 2.61 -14.32 6.01
N GLU A 429 1.54 -14.37 6.80
CA GLU A 429 1.31 -15.42 7.80
C GLU A 429 1.29 -16.80 7.14
N ASN A 430 0.53 -16.97 6.05
CA ASN A 430 0.51 -18.23 5.29
C ASN A 430 1.90 -18.60 4.74
N LYS A 431 2.67 -17.61 4.27
CA LYS A 431 4.03 -17.85 3.76
C LYS A 431 5.00 -18.25 4.87
N VAL A 432 4.86 -17.68 6.06
CA VAL A 432 5.65 -18.05 7.24
C VAL A 432 5.31 -19.47 7.68
N GLU A 433 4.03 -19.84 7.71
CA GLU A 433 3.58 -21.20 8.06
C GLU A 433 4.13 -22.23 7.06
N GLN A 434 3.97 -21.99 5.76
CA GLN A 434 4.51 -22.86 4.72
C GLN A 434 6.03 -23.04 4.85
N ARG A 435 6.78 -21.94 5.06
CA ARG A 435 8.23 -22.00 5.24
C ARG A 435 8.64 -22.75 6.50
N THR A 436 7.86 -22.65 7.56
CA THR A 436 8.12 -23.34 8.82
C THR A 436 7.96 -24.85 8.65
N GLU A 437 6.91 -25.29 7.95
CA GLU A 437 6.70 -26.70 7.62
C GLU A 437 7.78 -27.27 6.67
N GLU A 438 8.17 -26.51 5.65
CA GLU A 438 9.30 -26.88 4.77
C GLU A 438 10.60 -27.02 5.57
N LEU A 439 10.89 -26.08 6.46
CA LEU A 439 12.08 -26.11 7.31
C LEU A 439 12.08 -27.32 8.26
N LYS A 440 10.93 -27.65 8.85
CA LYS A 440 10.77 -28.81 9.73
C LYS A 440 11.07 -30.11 8.99
N LYS A 441 10.52 -30.30 7.78
CA LYS A 441 10.80 -31.47 6.94
C LYS A 441 12.29 -31.55 6.53
N ALA A 442 12.89 -30.41 6.18
CA ALA A 442 14.32 -30.36 5.84
C ALA A 442 15.20 -30.74 7.03
N LYS A 443 14.87 -30.26 8.24
CA LYS A 443 15.57 -30.59 9.48
C LYS A 443 15.49 -32.10 9.78
N GLU A 444 14.31 -32.70 9.70
CA GLU A 444 14.13 -34.14 9.93
C GLU A 444 14.94 -34.99 8.95
N LYS A 445 15.01 -34.59 7.67
CA LYS A 445 15.84 -35.27 6.66
C LYS A 445 17.33 -35.14 6.98
N ALA A 446 17.79 -33.96 7.41
CA ALA A 446 19.17 -33.74 7.79
C ALA A 446 19.59 -34.55 9.03
N GLU A 447 18.74 -34.63 10.05
CA GLU A 447 19.01 -35.42 11.25
C GLU A 447 19.13 -36.91 10.94
N LYS A 448 18.22 -37.46 10.12
CA LYS A 448 18.31 -38.86 9.65
C LYS A 448 19.61 -39.14 8.89
N ALA A 449 20.00 -38.24 7.99
CA ALA A 449 21.25 -38.38 7.24
C ALA A 449 22.49 -38.36 8.15
N ASN A 450 22.46 -37.51 9.19
CA ASN A 450 23.57 -37.42 10.14
C ASN A 450 23.69 -38.70 10.98
N GLN A 451 22.58 -39.26 11.45
CA GLN A 451 22.57 -40.53 12.18
C GLN A 451 23.11 -41.70 11.35
N LEU A 452 22.73 -41.79 10.07
CA LEU A 452 23.25 -42.81 9.15
C LEU A 452 24.77 -42.67 8.95
N LYS A 453 25.25 -41.43 8.81
CA LYS A 453 26.68 -41.13 8.66
C LYS A 453 27.48 -41.55 9.90
N ASP A 454 27.00 -41.23 11.10
CA ASP A 454 27.68 -41.59 12.34
C ASP A 454 27.73 -43.11 12.53
N LYS A 455 26.63 -43.81 12.18
CA LYS A 455 26.55 -45.28 12.20
C LYS A 455 27.55 -45.92 11.22
N PHE A 456 27.69 -45.37 10.03
CA PHE A 456 28.64 -45.84 9.02
C PHE A 456 30.11 -45.70 9.48
N ILE A 457 30.48 -44.56 10.05
CA ILE A 457 31.84 -44.32 10.57
C ILE A 457 32.19 -45.29 11.70
N SER A 458 31.23 -45.58 12.59
CA SER A 458 31.42 -46.54 13.67
C SER A 458 31.70 -47.96 13.16
N LEU A 459 30.97 -48.42 12.15
CA LEU A 459 31.13 -49.76 11.56
C LEU A 459 32.51 -49.94 10.91
N ILE A 460 32.96 -48.94 10.12
CA ILE A 460 34.27 -48.96 9.48
C ILE A 460 35.40 -49.05 10.52
N SER A 461 35.31 -48.21 11.55
CA SER A 461 36.39 -48.08 12.54
C SER A 461 36.62 -49.36 13.33
N HIS A 462 35.54 -50.07 13.69
CA HIS A 462 35.64 -51.33 14.44
C HIS A 462 36.16 -52.49 13.58
N ASP A 463 35.64 -52.62 12.36
CA ASP A 463 35.90 -53.81 11.54
C ASP A 463 37.21 -53.70 10.72
N LEU A 464 37.75 -52.50 10.49
CA LEU A 464 39.12 -52.33 9.94
C LEU A 464 40.21 -52.47 10.99
N LYS A 465 39.95 -52.05 12.25
CA LYS A 465 40.96 -52.07 13.31
C LYS A 465 41.41 -53.50 13.64
N SER A 466 40.47 -54.45 13.65
CA SER A 466 40.76 -55.86 13.99
C SER A 466 41.76 -56.54 13.04
N PRO A 467 41.59 -56.54 11.70
CA PRO A 467 42.55 -57.16 10.80
C PRO A 467 43.90 -56.43 10.76
N ILE A 468 43.93 -55.11 10.89
CA ILE A 468 45.18 -54.33 10.94
C ILE A 468 46.01 -54.74 12.17
N ILE A 469 45.38 -54.87 13.34
CA ILE A 469 46.06 -55.37 14.55
C ILE A 469 46.58 -56.80 14.32
N GLY A 470 45.81 -57.66 13.65
CA GLY A 470 46.24 -59.02 13.31
C GLY A 470 47.50 -59.06 12.44
N VAL A 471 47.58 -58.19 11.43
CA VAL A 471 48.75 -58.03 10.57
C VAL A 471 49.95 -57.51 11.36
N CYS A 472 49.74 -56.48 12.20
CA CYS A 472 50.79 -55.96 13.07
C CYS A 472 51.38 -57.07 13.96
N ASN A 473 50.53 -57.87 14.62
CA ASN A 473 51.00 -58.97 15.47
C ASN A 473 51.83 -60.03 14.72
N LEU A 474 51.42 -60.40 13.50
CA LEU A 474 52.16 -61.37 12.67
C LEU A 474 53.49 -60.78 12.19
N LEU A 475 53.52 -59.50 11.83
CA LEU A 475 54.76 -58.81 11.46
C LEU A 475 55.69 -58.58 12.66
N ASP A 476 55.16 -58.31 13.85
CA ASP A 476 55.92 -58.22 15.10
C ASP A 476 56.59 -59.57 15.40
N ILE A 477 55.87 -60.68 15.23
CA ILE A 477 56.44 -62.03 15.36
C ILE A 477 57.61 -62.23 14.37
N VAL A 478 57.47 -61.78 13.11
CA VAL A 478 58.51 -61.89 12.07
C VAL A 478 59.73 -61.00 12.35
N THR A 479 59.52 -59.82 12.93
CA THR A 479 60.58 -58.83 13.21
C THR A 479 61.31 -59.10 14.52
N GLU A 480 60.67 -59.76 15.49
CA GLU A 480 61.38 -60.36 16.62
C GLU A 480 62.35 -61.42 16.10
N ASN A 481 63.65 -61.22 16.33
CA ASN A 481 64.79 -61.88 15.69
C ASN A 481 64.97 -63.38 16.08
N ARG A 482 63.89 -64.17 16.00
CA ARG A 482 63.76 -65.54 16.53
C ARG A 482 63.91 -66.64 15.48
N PHE A 483 64.04 -66.30 14.19
CA PHE A 483 64.11 -67.31 13.10
C PHE A 483 65.54 -67.57 12.61
N GLN A 484 66.27 -68.45 13.31
CA GLN A 484 67.69 -68.74 13.00
C GLN A 484 67.87 -69.98 12.08
N ASN A 485 66.93 -70.94 12.09
CA ASN A 485 67.03 -72.17 11.31
C ASN A 485 66.22 -72.15 9.99
N LYS A 486 66.46 -73.12 9.09
CA LYS A 486 65.79 -73.20 7.77
C LYS A 486 64.28 -73.43 7.89
N GLU A 487 63.84 -74.15 8.91
CA GLU A 487 62.44 -74.42 9.24
C GLU A 487 61.73 -73.18 9.80
N ASP A 488 62.47 -72.37 10.57
CA ASP A 488 62.01 -71.09 11.11
C ASP A 488 61.83 -70.03 10.01
N LYS A 489 62.73 -69.97 9.02
CA LYS A 489 62.58 -69.08 7.86
C LYS A 489 61.35 -69.41 7.02
N THR A 490 60.99 -70.69 6.90
CA THR A 490 59.76 -71.12 6.21
C THR A 490 58.51 -70.62 6.94
N LYS A 491 58.47 -70.70 8.27
CA LYS A 491 57.39 -70.14 9.09
C LYS A 491 57.29 -68.61 9.02
N ALA A 492 58.43 -67.91 8.98
CA ALA A 492 58.44 -66.46 8.78
C ALA A 492 57.85 -66.06 7.41
N ILE A 493 58.16 -66.82 6.34
CA ILE A 493 57.56 -66.62 5.01
C ILE A 493 56.06 -66.92 5.05
N GLU A 494 55.63 -67.93 5.82
CA GLU A 494 54.21 -68.26 6.02
C GLU A 494 53.47 -67.11 6.72
N TYR A 495 54.00 -66.56 7.81
CA TYR A 495 53.43 -65.38 8.48
C TYR A 495 53.38 -64.12 7.60
N ILE A 496 54.38 -63.91 6.74
CA ILE A 496 54.35 -62.81 5.75
C ILE A 496 53.25 -63.05 4.70
N LYS A 497 53.10 -64.30 4.21
CA LYS A 497 52.03 -64.66 3.27
C LYS A 497 50.65 -64.48 3.90
N ASP A 498 50.48 -64.90 5.15
CA ASP A 498 49.24 -64.72 5.91
C ASP A 498 48.95 -63.23 6.13
N SER A 499 49.96 -62.44 6.51
CA SER A 499 49.84 -60.98 6.66
C SER A 499 49.43 -60.30 5.35
N LYS A 500 50.03 -60.70 4.22
CA LYS A 500 49.65 -60.21 2.90
C LYS A 500 48.22 -60.60 2.54
N SER A 501 47.80 -61.82 2.85
CA SER A 501 46.42 -62.28 2.63
C SER A 501 45.44 -61.45 3.43
N ILE A 502 45.68 -61.25 4.73
CA ILE A 502 44.81 -60.47 5.62
C ILE A 502 44.70 -59.01 5.17
N LEU A 503 45.80 -58.39 4.70
CA LEU A 503 45.77 -57.04 4.13
C LEU A 503 44.97 -56.98 2.83
N MET A 504 45.15 -57.95 1.92
CA MET A 504 44.39 -58.02 0.68
C MET A 504 42.89 -58.20 0.94
N ASP A 505 42.51 -59.03 1.91
CA ASP A 505 41.12 -59.20 2.32
C ASP A 505 40.52 -57.92 2.93
N SER A 506 41.32 -57.19 3.71
CA SER A 506 40.92 -55.91 4.31
C SER A 506 40.73 -54.81 3.27
N LEU A 507 41.61 -54.74 2.26
CA LEU A 507 41.48 -53.81 1.14
C LEU A 507 40.24 -54.13 0.30
N ARG A 508 40.01 -55.40 -0.02
CA ARG A 508 38.79 -55.84 -0.72
C ARG A 508 37.53 -55.52 0.08
N MET A 509 37.56 -55.68 1.40
CA MET A 509 36.45 -55.29 2.28
C MET A 509 36.21 -53.78 2.27
N LEU A 510 37.27 -52.96 2.29
CA LEU A 510 37.16 -51.51 2.22
C LEU A 510 36.59 -51.05 0.88
N GLU A 511 37.05 -51.63 -0.24
CA GLU A 511 36.49 -51.39 -1.57
C GLU A 511 35.02 -51.79 -1.64
N ASN A 512 34.65 -52.95 -1.11
CA ASN A 512 33.25 -53.38 -1.05
C ASN A 512 32.41 -52.42 -0.19
N LEU A 513 32.90 -51.95 0.96
CA LEU A 513 32.19 -50.98 1.79
C LEU A 513 32.02 -49.61 1.11
N LEU A 514 33.04 -49.15 0.39
CA LEU A 514 32.95 -47.93 -0.42
C LEU A 514 31.95 -48.10 -1.57
N ASN A 515 31.94 -49.26 -2.21
CA ASN A 515 31.00 -49.56 -3.29
C ASN A 515 29.56 -49.70 -2.77
N ILE A 516 29.35 -50.38 -1.63
CA ILE A 516 28.06 -50.42 -0.91
C ILE A 516 27.59 -49.00 -0.61
N ASN A 517 28.44 -48.15 -0.04
CA ASN A 517 28.05 -46.78 0.27
C ASN A 517 27.68 -45.99 -0.99
N ARG A 518 28.46 -46.14 -2.07
CA ARG A 518 28.15 -45.49 -3.35
C ARG A 518 26.84 -46.00 -3.95
N LEU A 519 26.53 -47.29 -3.87
CA LEU A 519 25.26 -47.86 -4.32
C LEU A 519 24.09 -47.36 -3.46
N GLN A 520 24.18 -47.44 -2.13
CA GLN A 520 23.13 -47.00 -1.21
C GLN A 520 22.87 -45.49 -1.24
N THR A 521 23.90 -44.68 -1.51
CA THR A 521 23.75 -43.23 -1.69
C THR A 521 23.31 -42.83 -3.10
N GLY A 522 23.10 -43.80 -4.01
CA GLY A 522 22.73 -43.56 -5.39
C GLY A 522 23.83 -42.88 -6.23
N LYS A 523 25.05 -42.79 -5.70
CA LYS A 523 26.20 -42.15 -6.36
C LYS A 523 26.97 -43.10 -7.29
N TYR A 524 26.68 -44.40 -7.24
CA TYR A 524 27.22 -45.37 -8.18
C TYR A 524 26.40 -45.34 -9.47
N LYS A 525 27.02 -44.94 -10.58
CA LYS A 525 26.38 -44.98 -11.90
C LYS A 525 26.54 -46.38 -12.50
N LEU A 526 25.43 -47.08 -12.74
CA LEU A 526 25.43 -48.38 -13.40
C LEU A 526 25.78 -48.25 -14.88
N ILE A 527 26.68 -49.11 -15.37
CA ILE A 527 27.06 -49.18 -16.78
C ILE A 527 26.43 -50.42 -17.40
N TYR A 528 25.20 -50.26 -17.91
CA TYR A 528 24.46 -51.36 -18.53
C TYR A 528 25.10 -51.81 -19.84
N LYS A 529 25.32 -53.13 -19.96
CA LYS A 529 25.80 -53.80 -21.17
C LYS A 529 25.03 -55.09 -21.39
N GLN A 530 24.84 -55.47 -22.66
CA GLN A 530 24.32 -56.80 -22.99
C GLN A 530 25.41 -57.85 -22.70
N THR A 531 25.19 -58.63 -21.65
CA THR A 531 26.21 -59.52 -21.08
C THR A 531 25.81 -60.98 -21.27
N ASN A 532 26.70 -61.79 -21.86
CA ASN A 532 26.49 -63.24 -21.99
C ASN A 532 26.77 -63.93 -20.65
N ILE A 533 25.72 -64.44 -20.00
CA ILE A 533 25.83 -64.99 -18.64
C ILE A 533 26.58 -66.32 -18.63
N TYR A 534 26.48 -67.14 -19.68
CA TYR A 534 27.24 -68.38 -19.77
C TYR A 534 28.76 -68.13 -19.75
N GLN A 535 29.23 -67.14 -20.52
CA GLN A 535 30.63 -66.73 -20.54
C GLN A 535 31.07 -66.15 -19.19
N LEU A 536 30.25 -65.28 -18.60
CA LEU A 536 30.52 -64.67 -17.29
C LEU A 536 30.71 -65.73 -16.20
N VAL A 537 29.83 -66.73 -16.15
CA VAL A 537 29.93 -67.85 -15.19
C VAL A 537 31.23 -68.64 -15.39
N ASN A 538 31.63 -68.92 -16.63
CA ASN A 538 32.89 -69.61 -16.91
C ASN A 538 34.11 -68.80 -16.46
N VAL A 539 34.07 -67.47 -16.64
CA VAL A 539 35.12 -66.57 -16.12
C VAL A 539 35.19 -66.67 -14.59
N VAL A 540 34.04 -66.63 -13.89
CA VAL A 540 34.00 -66.79 -12.42
C VAL A 540 34.53 -68.15 -11.99
N PHE A 541 34.14 -69.24 -12.64
CA PHE A 541 34.63 -70.58 -12.33
C PHE A 541 36.15 -70.70 -12.51
N SER A 542 36.71 -70.06 -13.54
CA SER A 542 38.17 -70.03 -13.74
C SER A 542 38.91 -69.30 -12.61
N LYS A 543 38.34 -68.20 -12.08
CA LYS A 543 38.90 -67.41 -10.98
C LYS A 543 38.88 -68.17 -9.64
N ILE A 544 37.89 -69.03 -9.44
CA ILE A 544 37.65 -69.75 -8.18
C ILE A 544 38.11 -71.21 -8.21
N PHE A 545 38.57 -71.72 -9.36
CA PHE A 545 38.97 -73.12 -9.55
C PHE A 545 39.96 -73.64 -8.49
N GLY A 546 40.92 -72.81 -8.07
CA GLY A 546 41.85 -73.18 -7.00
C GLY A 546 41.16 -73.48 -5.66
N GLN A 547 40.12 -72.72 -5.31
CA GLN A 547 39.34 -72.93 -4.08
C GLN A 547 38.46 -74.18 -4.20
N SER A 548 37.78 -74.40 -5.34
CA SER A 548 36.94 -75.59 -5.51
C SER A 548 37.76 -76.89 -5.49
N ASN A 549 38.97 -76.88 -6.05
CA ASN A 549 39.85 -78.05 -6.10
C ASN A 549 40.35 -78.49 -4.71
N THR A 550 40.51 -77.56 -3.75
CA THR A 550 40.92 -77.91 -2.37
C THR A 550 39.92 -78.82 -1.66
N LYS A 551 38.62 -78.71 -2.00
CA LYS A 551 37.53 -79.56 -1.48
C LYS A 551 36.99 -80.55 -2.52
N ASN A 552 37.63 -80.64 -3.69
CA ASN A 552 37.15 -81.44 -4.83
C ASN A 552 35.67 -81.18 -5.20
N ILE A 553 35.25 -79.90 -5.19
CA ILE A 553 33.87 -79.50 -5.49
C ILE A 553 33.66 -79.42 -7.00
N SER A 554 32.62 -80.09 -7.50
CA SER A 554 32.21 -80.06 -8.91
C SER A 554 31.46 -78.77 -9.26
N LEU A 555 31.99 -77.97 -10.20
CA LEU A 555 31.35 -76.75 -10.69
C LEU A 555 30.60 -77.03 -12.00
N ILE A 556 29.28 -76.87 -12.00
CA ILE A 556 28.40 -77.21 -13.14
C ILE A 556 27.71 -75.94 -13.64
N ASN A 557 27.93 -75.59 -14.92
CA ASN A 557 27.28 -74.47 -15.58
C ASN A 557 26.16 -74.99 -16.51
N ASN A 558 24.91 -74.90 -16.05
CA ASN A 558 23.70 -75.28 -16.78
C ASN A 558 22.98 -74.06 -17.38
N VAL A 559 23.66 -72.91 -17.53
CA VAL A 559 23.12 -71.75 -18.23
C VAL A 559 23.17 -72.00 -19.74
N THR A 560 22.14 -71.56 -20.48
CA THR A 560 22.11 -71.67 -21.93
C THR A 560 23.15 -70.74 -22.58
N LYS A 561 23.86 -71.23 -23.61
CA LYS A 561 24.99 -70.50 -24.23
C LYS A 561 24.60 -69.16 -24.86
N GLU A 562 23.36 -69.03 -25.31
CA GLU A 562 22.83 -67.85 -26.00
C GLU A 562 22.20 -66.82 -25.05
N PHE A 563 22.11 -67.13 -23.74
CA PHE A 563 21.44 -66.24 -22.80
C PHE A 563 22.27 -64.99 -22.50
N CYS A 564 21.70 -63.85 -22.91
CA CYS A 564 22.23 -62.52 -22.65
C CYS A 564 21.28 -61.74 -21.72
N LEU A 565 21.86 -60.97 -20.80
CA LEU A 565 21.13 -60.15 -19.85
C LEU A 565 21.68 -58.72 -19.86
N ILE A 566 20.81 -57.73 -19.70
CA ILE A 566 21.19 -56.31 -19.62
C ILE A 566 21.48 -55.96 -18.16
N VAL A 567 22.76 -55.91 -17.82
CA VAL A 567 23.25 -55.62 -16.46
C VAL A 567 24.58 -54.87 -16.54
N ASP A 568 25.01 -54.31 -15.41
CA ASP A 568 26.40 -53.94 -15.21
C ASP A 568 27.24 -55.22 -15.05
N SER A 569 28.00 -55.55 -16.10
CA SER A 569 28.76 -56.81 -16.17
C SER A 569 29.71 -57.00 -14.99
N ASP A 570 30.37 -55.92 -14.54
CA ASP A 570 31.40 -56.01 -13.50
C ASP A 570 30.76 -56.25 -12.13
N LEU A 571 29.71 -55.50 -11.80
CA LEU A 571 28.95 -55.72 -10.56
C LEU A 571 28.25 -57.08 -10.56
N PHE A 572 27.70 -57.50 -11.69
CA PHE A 572 27.03 -58.80 -11.79
C PHE A 572 28.04 -59.96 -11.65
N GLU A 573 29.25 -59.82 -12.20
CA GLU A 573 30.35 -60.77 -11.97
C GLU A 573 30.63 -60.92 -10.47
N GLN A 574 30.70 -59.80 -9.74
CA GLN A 574 30.93 -59.79 -8.30
C GLN A 574 29.82 -60.51 -7.52
N VAL A 575 28.55 -60.37 -7.92
CA VAL A 575 27.45 -61.11 -7.31
C VAL A 575 27.64 -62.62 -7.47
N ILE A 576 27.89 -63.08 -8.70
CA ILE A 576 28.09 -64.50 -8.98
C ILE A 576 29.32 -65.03 -8.24
N LEU A 577 30.43 -64.30 -8.25
CA LEU A 577 31.66 -64.63 -7.53
C LEU A 577 31.41 -64.82 -6.02
N ASN A 578 30.68 -63.89 -5.38
CA ASN A 578 30.38 -63.94 -3.95
C ASN A 578 29.48 -65.14 -3.60
N LEU A 579 28.43 -65.39 -4.39
CA LEU A 579 27.54 -66.53 -4.15
C LEU A 579 28.24 -67.87 -4.36
N VAL A 580 29.05 -68.01 -5.42
CA VAL A 580 29.82 -69.23 -5.70
C VAL A 580 30.90 -69.46 -4.64
N SER A 581 31.61 -68.41 -4.21
CA SER A 581 32.58 -68.52 -3.13
C SER A 581 31.93 -68.97 -1.82
N ASN A 582 30.76 -68.43 -1.47
CA ASN A 582 29.99 -68.89 -0.31
C ASN A 582 29.53 -70.35 -0.47
N ALA A 583 29.03 -70.73 -1.63
CA ALA A 583 28.60 -72.09 -1.93
C ALA A 583 29.74 -73.12 -1.76
N ILE A 584 30.96 -72.79 -2.20
CA ILE A 584 32.17 -73.63 -2.00
C ILE A 584 32.58 -73.67 -0.52
N LYS A 585 32.55 -72.53 0.15
CA LYS A 585 32.94 -72.38 1.55
C LYS A 585 32.07 -73.22 2.50
N PHE A 586 30.77 -73.30 2.24
CA PHE A 586 29.82 -74.02 3.10
C PHE A 586 29.45 -75.42 2.57
N SER A 587 30.03 -75.86 1.45
CA SER A 587 29.93 -77.23 0.94
C SER A 587 30.91 -78.19 1.61
N ARG A 588 30.54 -79.46 1.69
CA ARG A 588 31.43 -80.56 2.15
C ARG A 588 32.41 -80.95 1.03
N GLN A 589 33.41 -81.77 1.37
CA GLN A 589 34.31 -82.37 0.38
C GLN A 589 33.50 -83.24 -0.61
N ASP A 590 33.89 -83.24 -1.88
CA ASP A 590 33.17 -83.90 -2.99
C ASP A 590 31.76 -83.36 -3.25
N GLY A 591 31.49 -82.13 -2.81
CA GLY A 591 30.23 -81.41 -3.07
C GLY A 591 30.08 -80.94 -4.53
N SER A 592 28.96 -80.30 -4.83
CA SER A 592 28.71 -79.69 -6.13
C SER A 592 28.07 -78.31 -5.99
N VAL A 593 28.43 -77.42 -6.91
CA VAL A 593 27.82 -76.11 -7.08
C VAL A 593 27.33 -76.01 -8.52
N THR A 594 26.01 -75.84 -8.67
CA THR A 594 25.35 -75.76 -9.97
C THR A 594 24.78 -74.37 -10.17
N ILE A 595 25.07 -73.76 -11.33
CA ILE A 595 24.41 -72.53 -11.76
C ILE A 595 23.44 -72.86 -12.89
N SER A 596 22.17 -72.55 -12.68
CA SER A 596 21.09 -72.83 -13.62
C SER A 596 20.35 -71.54 -13.99
N TYR A 597 19.76 -71.53 -15.18
CA TYR A 597 18.90 -70.44 -15.65
C TYR A 597 17.51 -70.97 -15.96
N PHE A 598 16.49 -70.23 -15.52
CA PHE A 598 15.12 -70.38 -16.00
C PHE A 598 14.46 -69.01 -16.12
N GLU A 599 13.42 -68.94 -16.93
CA GLU A 599 12.61 -67.74 -17.08
C GLU A 599 11.15 -68.01 -16.76
N ASP A 600 10.52 -67.05 -16.12
CA ASP A 600 9.07 -67.00 -15.95
C ASP A 600 8.47 -65.88 -16.83
N SER A 601 7.17 -65.62 -16.69
CA SER A 601 6.47 -64.58 -17.45
C SER A 601 6.98 -63.16 -17.17
N GLU A 602 7.66 -62.94 -16.04
CA GLU A 602 8.01 -61.61 -15.55
C GLU A 602 9.52 -61.40 -15.33
N ASN A 603 10.31 -62.46 -15.12
CA ASN A 603 11.71 -62.38 -14.69
C ASN A 603 12.60 -63.42 -15.39
N HIS A 604 13.86 -63.03 -15.59
CA HIS A 604 14.99 -63.93 -15.77
C HIS A 604 15.49 -64.37 -14.39
N THR A 605 15.54 -65.67 -14.13
CA THR A 605 16.00 -66.20 -12.85
C THR A 605 17.27 -67.02 -13.01
N ILE A 606 18.33 -66.61 -12.31
CA ILE A 606 19.59 -67.33 -12.20
C ILE A 606 19.65 -67.94 -10.81
N VAL A 607 19.93 -69.24 -10.72
CA VAL A 607 20.01 -69.96 -9.45
C VAL A 607 21.41 -70.47 -9.22
N VAL A 608 22.00 -70.09 -8.09
CA VAL A 608 23.23 -70.66 -7.58
C VAL A 608 22.85 -71.66 -6.49
N GLN A 609 23.06 -72.95 -6.75
CA GLN A 609 22.69 -74.04 -5.86
C GLN A 609 23.91 -74.82 -5.39
N ASP A 610 23.98 -75.09 -4.09
CA ASP A 610 24.96 -75.97 -3.45
C ASP A 610 24.30 -77.16 -2.75
N ASN A 611 25.08 -78.20 -2.48
CA ASN A 611 24.68 -79.37 -1.67
C ASN A 611 25.39 -79.37 -0.29
N GLY A 612 25.64 -78.19 0.27
CA GLY A 612 26.36 -77.99 1.51
C GLY A 612 25.53 -78.19 2.78
N VAL A 613 25.99 -77.58 3.88
CA VAL A 613 25.37 -77.77 5.22
C VAL A 613 24.00 -77.11 5.39
N GLY A 614 23.61 -76.24 4.47
CA GLY A 614 22.38 -75.46 4.55
C GLY A 614 22.38 -74.38 5.64
N ILE A 615 21.29 -73.62 5.70
CA ILE A 615 21.11 -72.45 6.58
C ILE A 615 19.90 -72.70 7.50
N ASP A 616 20.04 -72.33 8.77
CA ASP A 616 18.94 -72.43 9.76
C ASP A 616 17.83 -71.42 9.40
N GLU A 617 16.57 -71.85 9.48
CA GLU A 617 15.40 -71.03 9.10
C GLU A 617 15.32 -69.72 9.91
N ARG A 618 15.86 -69.68 11.14
CA ARG A 618 15.91 -68.48 11.98
C ARG A 618 16.88 -67.41 11.46
N ASP A 619 17.89 -67.81 10.68
CA ASP A 619 18.94 -66.91 10.18
C ASP A 619 18.61 -66.36 8.79
N ILE A 620 17.74 -67.03 8.03
CA ILE A 620 17.32 -66.63 6.68
C ILE A 620 16.82 -65.17 6.62
N PRO A 621 15.94 -64.69 7.53
CA PRO A 621 15.45 -63.30 7.48
C PRO A 621 16.54 -62.24 7.62
N ASN A 622 17.65 -62.58 8.27
CA ASN A 622 18.74 -61.66 8.61
C ASN A 622 19.97 -61.83 7.72
N LEU A 623 19.94 -62.75 6.75
CA LEU A 623 21.11 -63.12 5.94
C LEU A 623 21.67 -61.97 5.11
N PHE A 624 20.80 -61.04 4.68
CA PHE A 624 21.16 -59.86 3.90
C PHE A 624 21.25 -58.58 4.73
N SER A 625 21.18 -58.66 6.07
CA SER A 625 21.28 -57.50 6.96
C SER A 625 22.73 -57.09 7.18
N THR A 626 23.01 -55.79 7.11
CA THR A 626 24.29 -55.21 7.55
C THR A 626 24.34 -54.99 9.07
N GLU A 627 23.20 -55.06 9.76
CA GLU A 627 23.10 -54.77 11.21
C GLU A 627 23.29 -56.00 12.09
N ILE A 628 22.95 -57.18 11.58
CA ILE A 628 23.00 -58.45 12.30
C ILE A 628 24.06 -59.34 11.64
N LYS A 629 25.20 -59.55 12.32
CA LYS A 629 26.26 -60.43 11.82
C LYS A 629 25.80 -61.89 11.86
N THR A 630 25.51 -62.46 10.70
CA THR A 630 25.17 -63.88 10.49
C THR A 630 26.37 -64.72 10.04
N SER A 631 27.59 -64.17 10.08
CA SER A 631 28.78 -64.85 9.56
C SER A 631 29.15 -66.09 10.39
N ARG A 632 29.24 -67.24 9.71
CA ARG A 632 29.67 -68.52 10.27
C ARG A 632 31.03 -68.95 9.70
N ILE A 633 31.74 -69.79 10.44
CA ILE A 633 32.96 -70.45 9.97
C ILE A 633 32.59 -71.50 8.92
N GLY A 634 33.32 -71.57 7.82
CA GLY A 634 33.12 -72.54 6.75
C GLY A 634 33.44 -73.98 7.18
N THR A 635 33.09 -74.95 6.34
CA THR A 635 33.25 -76.39 6.63
C THR A 635 34.71 -76.83 6.75
N SER A 636 35.67 -76.00 6.34
CA SER A 636 37.12 -76.22 6.48
C SER A 636 37.81 -75.08 7.22
N GLY A 637 37.08 -74.35 8.08
CA GLY A 637 37.66 -73.32 8.95
C GLY A 637 37.72 -71.91 8.33
N GLU A 638 37.13 -71.71 7.15
CA GLU A 638 37.22 -70.43 6.44
C GLU A 638 36.43 -69.33 7.15
N LYS A 639 37.04 -68.16 7.37
CA LYS A 639 36.38 -66.99 7.99
C LYS A 639 35.65 -66.16 6.93
N GLY A 640 34.56 -65.50 7.31
CA GLY A 640 33.78 -64.65 6.41
C GLY A 640 33.71 -63.22 6.95
N THR A 641 33.63 -62.24 6.06
CA THR A 641 33.50 -60.83 6.45
C THR A 641 32.07 -60.46 6.83
N GLY A 642 31.08 -61.28 6.45
CA GLY A 642 29.65 -61.01 6.68
C GLY A 642 29.05 -59.94 5.76
N LEU A 643 29.84 -59.32 4.89
CA LEU A 643 29.42 -58.19 4.05
C LEU A 643 29.10 -58.59 2.60
N GLY A 644 29.46 -59.80 2.18
CA GLY A 644 29.28 -60.25 0.79
C GLY A 644 27.81 -60.37 0.36
N LEU A 645 26.95 -60.94 1.21
CA LEU A 645 25.53 -61.13 0.88
C LEU A 645 24.73 -59.82 0.91
N PRO A 646 24.89 -58.91 1.90
CA PRO A 646 24.31 -57.58 1.83
C PRO A 646 24.73 -56.82 0.55
N PHE A 647 26.00 -56.92 0.13
CA PHE A 647 26.46 -56.32 -1.11
C PHE A 647 25.79 -56.93 -2.35
N CYS A 648 25.63 -58.26 -2.39
CA CYS A 648 24.88 -58.91 -3.46
C CYS A 648 23.44 -58.40 -3.55
N LYS A 649 22.78 -58.21 -2.40
CA LYS A 649 21.43 -57.65 -2.35
C LYS A 649 21.40 -56.23 -2.91
N ASP A 650 22.29 -55.34 -2.45
CA ASP A 650 22.36 -53.96 -2.91
C ASP A 650 22.60 -53.87 -4.43
N ILE A 651 23.50 -54.69 -4.98
CA ILE A 651 23.74 -54.74 -6.43
C ILE A 651 22.47 -55.19 -7.17
N ILE A 652 21.84 -56.29 -6.75
CA ILE A 652 20.67 -56.84 -7.43
C ILE A 652 19.48 -55.88 -7.33
N GLU A 653 19.25 -55.25 -6.18
CA GLU A 653 18.19 -54.25 -6.02
C GLU A 653 18.43 -53.00 -6.86
N THR A 654 19.69 -52.57 -7.04
CA THR A 654 20.03 -51.44 -7.93
C THR A 654 19.74 -51.78 -9.41
N HIS A 655 19.76 -53.05 -9.79
CA HIS A 655 19.31 -53.56 -11.09
C HIS A 655 17.80 -53.82 -11.15
N ASN A 656 17.02 -53.31 -10.19
CA ASN A 656 15.60 -53.58 -10.01
C ASN A 656 15.24 -55.07 -9.82
N GLY A 657 16.23 -55.88 -9.45
CA GLY A 657 16.08 -57.30 -9.21
C GLY A 657 15.70 -57.63 -7.77
N LYS A 658 15.53 -58.92 -7.53
CA LYS A 658 15.33 -59.48 -6.19
C LYS A 658 16.21 -60.70 -5.99
N ILE A 659 16.85 -60.80 -4.84
CA ILE A 659 17.55 -62.02 -4.42
C ILE A 659 16.76 -62.72 -3.31
N GLU A 660 16.49 -64.02 -3.49
CA GLU A 660 15.79 -64.86 -2.52
C GLU A 660 16.65 -66.09 -2.21
N VAL A 661 16.49 -66.66 -1.01
CA VAL A 661 17.20 -67.88 -0.61
C VAL A 661 16.20 -68.92 -0.15
N LYS A 662 16.40 -70.17 -0.57
CA LYS A 662 15.76 -71.35 0.00
C LYS A 662 16.87 -72.29 0.45
N SER A 663 16.83 -72.71 1.70
CA SER A 663 17.83 -73.61 2.25
C SER A 663 17.20 -74.46 3.33
N LYS A 664 17.72 -75.67 3.48
CA LYS A 664 17.36 -76.58 4.56
C LYS A 664 18.64 -77.21 5.08
N ILE A 665 18.71 -77.37 6.40
CA ILE A 665 19.88 -77.94 7.07
C ILE A 665 20.16 -79.33 6.48
N ASP A 666 21.44 -79.56 6.16
CA ASP A 666 21.99 -80.78 5.53
C ASP A 666 21.54 -81.10 4.10
N GLU A 667 20.71 -80.24 3.47
CA GLU A 667 20.27 -80.41 2.08
C GLU A 667 20.87 -79.36 1.11
N GLY A 668 21.59 -78.36 1.63
CA GLY A 668 22.23 -77.30 0.86
C GLY A 668 21.41 -76.00 0.76
N SER A 669 21.86 -75.08 -0.10
CA SER A 669 21.22 -73.77 -0.30
C SER A 669 21.05 -73.42 -1.78
N SER A 670 19.96 -72.73 -2.08
CA SER A 670 19.65 -72.22 -3.41
C SER A 670 19.38 -70.72 -3.34
N PHE A 671 20.23 -69.92 -3.98
CA PHE A 671 20.08 -68.48 -4.12
C PHE A 671 19.46 -68.17 -5.48
N TYR A 672 18.31 -67.52 -5.48
CA TYR A 672 17.53 -67.13 -6.65
C TYR A 672 17.75 -65.65 -6.93
N ILE A 673 18.47 -65.32 -8.00
CA ILE A 673 18.62 -63.97 -8.51
C ILE A 673 17.55 -63.75 -9.58
N LYS A 674 16.56 -62.92 -9.30
CA LYS A 674 15.48 -62.57 -10.22
C LYS A 674 15.72 -61.17 -10.78
N ILE A 675 15.86 -61.07 -12.10
CA ILE A 675 15.99 -59.80 -12.81
C ILE A 675 14.74 -59.63 -13.69
N PRO A 676 13.97 -58.54 -13.54
CA PRO A 676 12.77 -58.32 -14.33
C PRO A 676 13.05 -58.35 -15.83
N LYS A 677 12.13 -58.95 -16.60
CA LYS A 677 12.12 -58.84 -18.05
C LYS A 677 11.76 -57.42 -18.43
N THR A 678 12.69 -56.74 -19.09
CA THR A 678 12.49 -55.37 -19.56
C THR A 678 12.03 -55.43 -21.01
N ASN A 679 10.83 -54.93 -21.28
CA ASN A 679 10.29 -54.89 -22.66
C ASN A 679 10.92 -53.76 -23.49
N PHE A 680 11.33 -52.69 -22.82
CA PHE A 680 11.85 -51.49 -23.46
C PHE A 680 12.91 -50.83 -22.58
N ILE A 681 13.87 -50.18 -23.23
CA ILE A 681 14.97 -49.42 -22.64
C ILE A 681 14.76 -47.96 -23.03
N VAL A 682 14.71 -47.08 -22.04
CA VAL A 682 14.62 -45.63 -22.24
C VAL A 682 15.89 -44.99 -21.70
N LEU A 683 16.58 -44.22 -22.54
CA LEU A 683 17.68 -43.36 -22.09
C LEU A 683 17.11 -41.99 -21.74
N MET A 684 17.31 -41.56 -20.49
CA MET A 684 16.80 -40.31 -19.96
C MET A 684 17.96 -39.38 -19.62
N ALA A 685 18.02 -38.20 -20.23
CA ALA A 685 18.96 -37.13 -19.88
C ALA A 685 18.24 -36.03 -19.09
N GLU A 686 18.59 -35.87 -17.81
CA GLU A 686 17.99 -34.91 -16.88
C GLU A 686 19.00 -34.56 -15.78
N ASP A 687 19.31 -33.27 -15.60
CA ASP A 687 20.30 -32.80 -14.63
C ASP A 687 19.71 -32.66 -13.21
N ASN A 688 18.40 -32.42 -13.10
CA ASN A 688 17.71 -32.33 -11.83
C ASN A 688 17.35 -33.73 -11.27
N GLN A 689 18.04 -34.13 -10.20
CA GLN A 689 17.85 -35.45 -9.57
C GLN A 689 16.41 -35.71 -9.11
N ASP A 690 15.70 -34.71 -8.53
CA ASP A 690 14.33 -34.90 -8.05
C ASP A 690 13.35 -35.14 -9.22
N SER A 691 13.57 -34.49 -10.36
CA SER A 691 12.82 -34.73 -11.60
C SER A 691 13.15 -36.09 -12.20
N ALA A 692 14.44 -36.43 -12.26
CA ALA A 692 14.91 -37.72 -12.76
C ALA A 692 14.30 -38.89 -11.97
N ASP A 693 14.32 -38.81 -10.63
CA ASP A 693 13.76 -39.86 -9.77
C ASP A 693 12.25 -40.03 -9.95
N LYS A 694 11.50 -38.93 -10.15
CA LYS A 694 10.06 -38.98 -10.45
C LYS A 694 9.78 -39.67 -11.78
N ILE A 695 10.47 -39.27 -12.84
CA ILE A 695 10.30 -39.84 -14.19
C ILE A 695 10.68 -41.31 -14.17
N LYS A 696 11.83 -41.65 -13.55
CA LYS A 696 12.30 -43.03 -13.37
C LYS A 696 11.25 -43.88 -12.66
N ASN A 697 10.71 -43.44 -11.53
CA ASN A 697 9.68 -44.17 -10.79
C ASN A 697 8.40 -44.39 -11.61
N ILE A 698 7.98 -43.39 -12.40
CA ILE A 698 6.81 -43.53 -13.28
C ILE A 698 7.06 -44.59 -14.35
N LEU A 699 8.16 -44.51 -15.08
CA LEU A 699 8.45 -45.45 -16.18
C LEU A 699 8.75 -46.87 -15.68
N GLN A 700 9.44 -47.00 -14.55
CA GLN A 700 9.76 -48.31 -13.96
C GLN A 700 8.49 -49.06 -13.51
N SER A 701 7.43 -48.35 -13.11
CA SER A 701 6.13 -48.97 -12.77
C SER A 701 5.50 -49.72 -13.95
N GLU A 702 5.93 -49.44 -15.18
CA GLU A 702 5.49 -50.05 -16.43
C GLU A 702 6.51 -51.06 -17.02
N LYS A 703 7.44 -51.57 -16.19
CA LYS A 703 8.49 -52.53 -16.60
C LYS A 703 9.43 -52.01 -17.70
N ILE A 704 9.68 -50.70 -17.72
CA ILE A 704 10.64 -50.04 -18.59
C ILE A 704 11.96 -49.85 -17.85
N LEU A 705 13.08 -50.25 -18.48
CA LEU A 705 14.41 -49.96 -17.95
C LEU A 705 14.78 -48.52 -18.29
N VAL A 706 15.00 -47.70 -17.27
CA VAL A 706 15.44 -46.31 -17.44
C VAL A 706 16.93 -46.19 -17.16
N ILE A 707 17.69 -45.79 -18.16
CA ILE A 707 19.10 -45.44 -18.06
C ILE A 707 19.17 -43.92 -17.89
N HIS A 708 19.61 -43.46 -16.73
CA HIS A 708 19.68 -42.03 -16.42
C HIS A 708 21.08 -41.47 -16.71
N SER A 709 21.12 -40.32 -17.37
CA SER A 709 22.30 -39.50 -17.60
C SER A 709 22.06 -38.06 -17.13
N GLN A 710 23.09 -37.42 -16.60
CA GLN A 710 22.99 -36.07 -16.00
C GLN A 710 23.08 -34.93 -17.03
N ASN A 711 23.55 -35.23 -18.24
CA ASN A 711 23.72 -34.28 -19.35
C ASN A 711 23.86 -35.04 -20.68
N GLY A 712 24.00 -34.31 -21.79
CA GLY A 712 24.12 -34.89 -23.13
C GLY A 712 25.39 -35.73 -23.36
N GLU A 713 26.54 -35.34 -22.81
CA GLU A 713 27.80 -36.09 -22.97
C GLU A 713 27.72 -37.45 -22.26
N ASP A 714 27.13 -37.45 -21.08
CA ASP A 714 26.87 -38.64 -20.28
C ASP A 714 25.82 -39.57 -20.92
N ALA A 715 24.88 -39.01 -21.68
CA ALA A 715 23.94 -39.77 -22.50
C ALA A 715 24.64 -40.42 -23.71
N ILE A 716 25.56 -39.71 -24.38
CA ILE A 716 26.39 -40.27 -25.46
C ILE A 716 27.25 -41.44 -24.96
N TYR A 717 27.87 -41.31 -23.79
CA TYR A 717 28.64 -42.41 -23.19
C TYR A 717 27.79 -43.67 -22.99
N SER A 718 26.52 -43.50 -22.61
CA SER A 718 25.59 -44.62 -22.41
C SER A 718 25.22 -45.29 -23.75
N LEU A 719 25.09 -44.52 -24.83
CA LEU A 719 24.77 -45.02 -26.18
C LEU A 719 25.87 -45.91 -26.79
N PHE A 720 27.12 -45.72 -26.39
CA PHE A 720 28.21 -46.64 -26.79
C PHE A 720 28.10 -48.02 -26.15
N ASN A 721 27.40 -48.14 -25.02
CA ASN A 721 27.28 -49.39 -24.26
C ASN A 721 25.97 -50.13 -24.55
N ILE A 722 24.88 -49.39 -24.82
CA ILE A 722 23.57 -49.97 -25.07
C ILE A 722 22.69 -49.04 -25.93
N LEU A 723 21.98 -49.63 -26.90
CA LEU A 723 21.04 -48.91 -27.75
C LEU A 723 19.64 -48.89 -27.11
N PRO A 724 19.11 -47.72 -26.71
CA PRO A 724 17.77 -47.60 -26.15
C PRO A 724 16.70 -47.64 -27.24
N ASN A 725 15.47 -47.96 -26.86
CA ASN A 725 14.30 -47.89 -27.74
C ASN A 725 13.74 -46.46 -27.87
N LEU A 726 14.02 -45.59 -26.92
CA LEU A 726 13.51 -44.22 -26.85
C LEU A 726 14.48 -43.35 -26.03
N ILE A 727 14.63 -42.09 -26.43
CA ILE A 727 15.40 -41.09 -25.68
C ILE A 727 14.43 -40.04 -25.13
N VAL A 728 14.58 -39.70 -23.85
CA VAL A 728 13.85 -38.61 -23.18
C VAL A 728 14.89 -37.62 -22.66
N THR A 729 14.92 -36.39 -23.17
CA THR A 729 15.96 -35.41 -22.81
C THR A 729 15.37 -34.10 -22.34
N ASP A 730 15.89 -33.55 -21.25
CA ASP A 730 15.72 -32.14 -20.94
C ASP A 730 16.48 -31.31 -21.97
N MET A 731 15.92 -30.17 -22.35
CA MET A 731 16.56 -29.20 -23.22
C MET A 731 17.60 -28.37 -22.48
N ASN A 732 17.40 -28.11 -21.18
CA ASN A 732 18.25 -27.24 -20.38
C ASN A 732 19.08 -28.05 -19.38
N MET A 733 20.25 -28.52 -19.83
CA MET A 733 21.21 -29.26 -18.99
C MET A 733 22.62 -28.64 -19.09
N PRO A 734 23.46 -28.75 -18.05
CA PRO A 734 24.84 -28.28 -18.08
C PRO A 734 25.74 -29.18 -18.95
N ILE A 735 26.94 -28.68 -19.29
CA ILE A 735 27.99 -29.37 -20.08
C ILE A 735 27.62 -29.57 -21.54
N MET A 736 26.59 -30.38 -21.82
CA MET A 736 26.01 -30.57 -23.14
C MET A 736 24.49 -30.51 -23.01
N ASN A 737 23.89 -29.49 -23.61
CA ASN A 737 22.46 -29.26 -23.53
C ASN A 737 21.68 -30.20 -24.46
N GLY A 738 20.34 -30.25 -24.32
CA GLY A 738 19.51 -31.17 -25.11
C GLY A 738 19.60 -30.92 -26.63
N MET A 739 19.77 -29.67 -27.07
CA MET A 739 19.92 -29.34 -28.49
C MET A 739 21.22 -29.91 -29.07
N GLU A 740 22.34 -29.68 -28.39
CA GLU A 740 23.67 -30.19 -28.77
C GLU A 740 23.67 -31.72 -28.79
N PHE A 741 23.06 -32.34 -27.77
CA PHE A 741 22.91 -33.78 -27.69
C PHE A 741 22.14 -34.34 -28.90
N ILE A 742 20.97 -33.76 -29.23
CA ILE A 742 20.18 -34.19 -30.38
C ILE A 742 20.96 -34.04 -31.69
N GLN A 743 21.70 -32.95 -31.86
CA GLN A 743 22.54 -32.75 -33.06
C GLN A 743 23.61 -33.83 -33.18
N GLU A 744 24.24 -34.24 -32.08
CA GLU A 744 25.22 -35.31 -32.07
C GLU A 744 24.58 -36.68 -32.37
N LEU A 745 23.39 -36.95 -31.85
CA LEU A 745 22.61 -38.17 -32.19
C LEU A 745 22.38 -38.29 -33.69
N LYS A 746 22.04 -37.19 -34.36
CA LYS A 746 21.74 -37.19 -35.79
C LYS A 746 22.98 -37.36 -36.69
N LYS A 747 24.20 -37.18 -36.16
CA LYS A 747 25.44 -37.47 -36.91
C LYS A 747 25.73 -38.97 -37.02
N ASN A 748 25.22 -39.78 -36.08
CA ASN A 748 25.43 -41.23 -36.08
C ASN A 748 24.21 -41.95 -36.72
N PRO A 749 24.38 -42.72 -37.81
CA PRO A 749 23.28 -43.40 -38.48
C PRO A 749 22.47 -44.32 -37.56
N GLU A 750 23.12 -45.02 -36.62
CA GLU A 750 22.46 -45.97 -35.72
C GLU A 750 21.65 -45.28 -34.62
N TRP A 751 22.07 -44.09 -34.18
CA TRP A 751 21.36 -43.33 -33.14
C TRP A 751 20.29 -42.41 -33.73
N SER A 752 20.47 -41.97 -34.97
CA SER A 752 19.59 -41.01 -35.65
C SER A 752 18.14 -41.47 -35.78
N ILE A 753 17.93 -42.79 -35.82
CA ILE A 753 16.64 -43.46 -35.95
C ILE A 753 15.88 -43.63 -34.64
N ILE A 754 16.54 -43.44 -33.50
CA ILE A 754 15.93 -43.63 -32.18
C ILE A 754 14.93 -42.48 -31.95
N PRO A 755 13.68 -42.75 -31.57
CA PRO A 755 12.72 -41.69 -31.26
C PRO A 755 13.17 -40.85 -30.07
N ILE A 756 12.92 -39.55 -30.12
CA ILE A 756 13.34 -38.57 -29.10
C ILE A 756 12.14 -37.79 -28.58
N ILE A 757 11.98 -37.74 -27.26
CA ILE A 757 11.05 -36.87 -26.54
C ILE A 757 11.85 -35.77 -25.84
N ALA A 758 11.55 -34.52 -26.14
CA ALA A 758 12.18 -33.35 -25.52
C ALA A 758 11.32 -32.80 -24.37
N MET A 759 11.96 -32.32 -23.30
CA MET A 759 11.29 -31.74 -22.13
C MET A 759 11.81 -30.33 -21.85
N SER A 760 10.94 -29.35 -21.56
CA SER A 760 11.36 -27.99 -21.16
C SER A 760 10.34 -27.29 -20.26
N LEU A 761 10.81 -26.36 -19.40
CA LEU A 761 10.00 -25.48 -18.55
C LEU A 761 9.35 -24.32 -19.33
N ASP A 762 10.03 -23.83 -20.37
CA ASP A 762 9.63 -22.66 -21.12
C ASP A 762 9.69 -22.98 -22.61
N LEU A 763 8.50 -23.03 -23.22
CA LEU A 763 8.32 -23.27 -24.65
C LEU A 763 8.39 -21.98 -25.48
N GLU A 764 8.35 -20.82 -24.81
CA GLU A 764 8.12 -19.53 -25.46
C GLU A 764 9.35 -18.60 -25.39
N LYS A 765 10.42 -18.99 -24.68
CA LYS A 765 11.70 -18.25 -24.65
C LYS A 765 12.83 -18.94 -25.42
N ASN A 766 13.55 -18.12 -26.20
CA ASN A 766 14.88 -18.36 -26.80
C ASN A 766 15.11 -19.71 -27.50
N ASP A 767 14.90 -19.76 -28.82
CA ASP A 767 15.34 -20.82 -29.73
C ASP A 767 14.73 -22.23 -29.59
N LEU A 768 13.81 -22.44 -28.65
CA LEU A 768 13.09 -23.70 -28.41
C LEU A 768 11.68 -23.75 -29.04
N ASN A 769 11.47 -23.10 -30.20
CA ASN A 769 10.21 -23.21 -30.94
C ASN A 769 9.98 -24.69 -31.32
N PRO A 770 8.81 -25.30 -31.00
CA PRO A 770 8.47 -26.67 -31.38
C PRO A 770 8.80 -27.03 -32.84
N ASP A 771 8.57 -26.11 -33.79
CA ASP A 771 8.86 -26.34 -35.21
C ASP A 771 10.35 -26.64 -35.48
N LYS A 772 11.25 -25.97 -34.77
CA LYS A 772 12.71 -26.14 -34.91
C LYS A 772 13.15 -27.48 -34.31
N LEU A 773 12.51 -27.92 -33.23
CA LEU A 773 12.78 -29.22 -32.60
C LEU A 773 12.31 -30.38 -33.50
N TYR A 774 11.15 -30.26 -34.13
CA TYR A 774 10.68 -31.25 -35.12
C TYR A 774 11.62 -31.33 -36.33
N GLN A 775 12.14 -30.19 -36.82
CA GLN A 775 13.14 -30.18 -37.89
C GLN A 775 14.47 -30.85 -37.50
N LEU A 776 14.84 -30.81 -36.22
CA LEU A 776 16.01 -31.52 -35.68
C LEU A 776 15.74 -33.01 -35.42
N GLY A 777 14.52 -33.49 -35.71
CA GLY A 777 14.13 -34.89 -35.60
C GLY A 777 13.75 -35.32 -34.19
N VAL A 778 13.25 -34.39 -33.37
CA VAL A 778 12.50 -34.69 -32.14
C VAL A 778 11.09 -35.15 -32.52
N ASN A 779 10.59 -36.21 -31.87
CA ASN A 779 9.30 -36.80 -32.18
C ASN A 779 8.16 -36.20 -31.37
N GLU A 780 8.39 -35.86 -30.10
CA GLU A 780 7.39 -35.24 -29.23
C GLU A 780 8.04 -34.30 -28.22
N PHE A 781 7.27 -33.32 -27.75
CA PHE A 781 7.68 -32.37 -26.73
C PHE A 781 6.73 -32.41 -25.54
N ILE A 782 7.26 -32.38 -24.31
CA ILE A 782 6.49 -32.35 -23.06
C ILE A 782 6.86 -31.10 -22.24
N LYS A 783 5.84 -30.33 -21.82
CA LYS A 783 6.04 -29.15 -20.97
C LYS A 783 6.19 -29.56 -19.51
N LYS A 784 7.23 -29.07 -18.83
CA LYS A 784 7.39 -29.24 -17.38
C LYS A 784 6.47 -28.25 -16.62
N PRO A 785 5.83 -28.64 -15.49
CA PRO A 785 5.98 -29.90 -14.77
C PRO A 785 5.21 -31.06 -15.42
N ILE A 786 5.85 -32.22 -15.48
CA ILE A 786 5.36 -33.39 -16.21
C ILE A 786 4.36 -34.18 -15.35
N SER A 787 3.17 -34.43 -15.89
CA SER A 787 2.19 -35.31 -15.25
C SER A 787 2.47 -36.79 -15.57
N LYS A 788 2.10 -37.70 -14.67
CA LYS A 788 2.27 -39.15 -14.87
C LYS A 788 1.56 -39.62 -16.15
N GLU A 789 0.33 -39.16 -16.37
CA GLU A 789 -0.50 -39.57 -17.51
C GLU A 789 0.10 -39.10 -18.84
N GLU A 790 0.60 -37.87 -18.90
CA GLU A 790 1.20 -37.29 -20.10
C GLU A 790 2.50 -38.00 -20.48
N LEU A 791 3.40 -38.21 -19.52
CA LEU A 791 4.65 -38.95 -19.75
C LEU A 791 4.40 -40.37 -20.27
N LEU A 792 3.50 -41.11 -19.62
CA LEU A 792 3.19 -42.48 -20.03
C LEU A 792 2.55 -42.51 -21.42
N LYS A 793 1.64 -41.58 -21.71
CA LYS A 793 1.01 -41.48 -23.03
C LYS A 793 2.05 -41.29 -24.13
N SER A 794 2.94 -40.30 -23.97
CA SER A 794 3.99 -39.98 -24.94
C SER A 794 4.97 -41.14 -25.13
N VAL A 795 5.47 -41.72 -24.03
CA VAL A 795 6.40 -42.85 -24.07
C VAL A 795 5.75 -44.07 -24.73
N PHE A 796 4.51 -44.42 -24.37
CA PHE A 796 3.86 -45.61 -24.94
C PHE A 796 3.49 -45.47 -26.41
N ILE A 797 3.24 -44.25 -26.93
CA ILE A 797 2.99 -44.04 -28.36
C ILE A 797 4.19 -44.56 -29.17
N TYR A 798 5.40 -44.09 -28.85
CA TYR A 798 6.59 -44.48 -29.61
C TYR A 798 7.08 -45.90 -29.31
N LEU A 799 6.91 -46.39 -28.08
CA LEU A 799 7.26 -47.78 -27.76
C LEU A 799 6.31 -48.80 -28.40
N LYS A 800 5.02 -48.48 -28.59
CA LYS A 800 4.05 -49.37 -29.26
C LYS A 800 4.24 -49.43 -30.78
N ASP A 801 4.62 -48.32 -31.41
CA ASP A 801 4.90 -48.29 -32.84
C ASP A 801 6.13 -49.15 -33.19
N ILE A 802 7.12 -49.25 -32.30
CA ILE A 802 8.28 -50.16 -32.42
C ILE A 802 7.84 -51.64 -32.40
N LYS A 803 6.85 -52.01 -31.58
CA LYS A 803 6.31 -53.39 -31.52
C LYS A 803 5.54 -53.80 -32.78
N LYS A 804 4.98 -52.86 -33.55
CA LYS A 804 4.28 -53.16 -34.81
C LYS A 804 5.21 -53.33 -36.02
N GLY A 805 6.44 -52.80 -35.95
CA GLY A 805 7.43 -52.90 -37.03
C GLY A 805 8.31 -54.16 -36.99
N THR A 806 8.14 -55.04 -36.00
CA THR A 806 8.93 -56.27 -35.79
C THR A 806 8.10 -57.55 -35.77
N GLN A 807 6.84 -57.50 -36.24
CA GLN A 807 6.04 -58.69 -36.56
C GLN A 807 6.07 -59.00 -38.05
#